data_AF-A0A378I8Z9-F1
#
_entry.id   AF-A0A378I8Z9-F1
#
_cell.length_a   1.000
_cell.length_b   1.000
_cell.length_c   1.000
_cell.angle_alpha   90.00
_cell.angle_beta   90.00
_cell.angle_gamma   90.00
#
_symmetry.space_group_name_H-M   'P 1'
#
loop_
_entity.id
_entity.type
_entity.pdbx_description
1 polymer ?
#
loop_
_entity_poly.entity_id
_entity_poly.type
_entity_poly.pdbx_seq_one_letter_code
_entity_poly.pdbx_strand_id
1 'polypeptide(L)'
;MSLDNFCARGLTLDFFSSRDFEQADASDENQYNLAQARNVLRALMMGWHKDWKSLLSWRAFNAIFVERDHQLTRGMRKAFQEGFNHIYEQLKNQKLTEEQFNQAYLYLSNCLSLLPYSDITAYESFHIPQYVNGQWVRVEYKVTPIELTPTSGRKKVTLKNDDRVFAYGLSPVNNKDAEPHLICMGTTYLAGQGFWEQVTTDLEAFETAGKSLYRSGSPSAIRWMEKQDKKVHVCGTSLGGALAELLAIHRGDLISRVDALNPPGLYKGLRKSRYDNWDKLVAEGNAPEVYIQKQKNDPVSKFGEWKNEWIILEVTPDEEFEGPNPIAAHALNYAGGSGTEIHQINTEEDNKERKRRNFWLYILARSLFYYLVMLPLRYIIIPTVRFIWEHKLQLLFFIPLVAIFYLFPPVGLGLTFSLLGAGTVLLINAVLSAAITSYFIDGCLRFIADQITGKNTTILSRAMNWLSQYPYLKYATYFALGAGFIALLAAAAFFPPFMPAVIPLLKPVIILSILSIPLIVSIVYKAVVNTLYLFGLKKPEPAECHDPSLPRNEEMDIYANTQEAEFSVREIHDYYHATRCMLKGKSLIRRKDDKLVDSDVESGKPRKINKKEVLKMWDKEGDRDKKVKWTISKAKLFHINETNRLLSKFGSKQERLMEELREEKDSYRLGKHR
;
A
#
# COMPACT_ATOMS: atom_id res chain seq x y z
N MET A 1 25.25 -0.66 32.89
CA MET A 1 25.81 -1.53 31.84
C MET A 1 27.06 -0.85 31.32
N SER A 2 28.20 -1.55 31.29
CA SER A 2 29.35 -1.04 30.52
C SER A 2 28.89 -0.81 29.08
N LEU A 3 29.37 0.27 28.47
CA LEU A 3 29.27 0.49 27.04
C LEU A 3 30.13 -0.57 26.35
N ASP A 4 29.63 -1.79 26.22
CA ASP A 4 30.21 -2.77 25.31
C ASP A 4 29.94 -2.20 23.90
N ASN A 5 30.99 -1.66 23.29
CA ASN A 5 30.90 -0.94 22.01
C ASN A 5 30.38 -1.89 20.92
N PHE A 6 29.11 -1.77 20.53
CA PHE A 6 28.58 -2.47 19.37
C PHE A 6 29.43 -2.08 18.13
N CYS A 7 29.95 -3.09 17.45
CA CYS A 7 30.79 -2.96 16.26
C CYS A 7 30.29 -3.93 15.19
N ALA A 8 30.24 -3.48 13.94
CA ALA A 8 29.88 -4.30 12.78
C ALA A 8 30.79 -3.94 11.59
N ARG A 9 31.58 -4.90 11.13
CA ARG A 9 32.57 -4.72 10.04
C ARG A 9 33.14 -6.05 9.55
N GLY A 10 33.93 -6.00 8.48
CA GLY A 10 34.77 -7.10 8.04
C GLY A 10 34.03 -8.20 7.28
N LEU A 11 32.80 -7.96 6.82
CA LEU A 11 32.06 -8.84 5.92
C LEU A 11 31.74 -8.12 4.61
N THR A 12 32.11 -8.72 3.48
CA THR A 12 31.61 -8.30 2.16
C THR A 12 30.33 -9.07 1.85
N LEU A 13 29.24 -8.35 1.64
CA LEU A 13 27.99 -8.88 1.13
C LEU A 13 27.59 -8.12 -0.11
N ASP A 14 27.66 -8.80 -1.25
CA ASP A 14 27.20 -8.26 -2.52
C ASP A 14 25.75 -8.68 -2.76
N PHE A 15 24.91 -7.77 -3.27
CA PHE A 15 23.52 -8.10 -3.60
C PHE A 15 23.42 -8.91 -4.90
N PHE A 16 24.40 -8.77 -5.80
CA PHE A 16 24.51 -9.53 -7.05
C PHE A 16 25.95 -9.99 -7.27
N SER A 17 26.14 -10.94 -8.18
CA SER A 17 27.46 -11.52 -8.49
C SER A 17 28.48 -10.54 -9.08
N SER A 18 28.03 -9.40 -9.60
CA SER A 18 28.89 -8.32 -10.08
C SER A 18 28.30 -6.96 -9.73
N ARG A 19 29.19 -6.01 -9.42
CA ARG A 19 28.87 -4.60 -9.18
C ARG A 19 28.65 -3.80 -10.46
N ASP A 20 29.20 -4.29 -11.57
CA ASP A 20 29.09 -3.62 -12.87
C ASP A 20 27.64 -3.64 -13.36
N PHE A 21 27.24 -2.57 -14.05
CA PHE A 21 25.91 -2.50 -14.63
C PHE A 21 25.78 -3.40 -15.86
N GLU A 22 24.67 -4.13 -15.91
CA GLU A 22 24.26 -4.93 -17.07
C GLU A 22 23.88 -4.02 -18.24
N GLN A 23 24.31 -4.38 -19.44
CA GLN A 23 23.78 -3.79 -20.66
C GLN A 23 22.38 -4.35 -20.92
N ALA A 24 21.40 -3.46 -21.02
CA ALA A 24 20.02 -3.84 -21.27
C ALA A 24 19.77 -3.94 -22.79
N ASP A 25 19.40 -5.13 -23.27
CA ASP A 25 18.96 -5.32 -24.66
C ASP A 25 17.56 -4.71 -24.83
N ALA A 26 17.46 -3.64 -25.63
CA ALA A 26 16.21 -2.94 -25.87
C ALA A 26 15.22 -3.73 -26.76
N SER A 27 15.64 -4.86 -27.36
CA SER A 27 14.79 -5.69 -28.22
C SER A 27 13.82 -6.59 -27.45
N ASP A 28 14.15 -6.94 -26.20
CA ASP A 28 13.28 -7.68 -25.27
C ASP A 28 12.92 -6.79 -24.08
N GLU A 29 11.68 -6.30 -24.05
CA GLU A 29 11.21 -5.40 -23.00
C GLU A 29 11.30 -6.01 -21.59
N ASN A 30 11.08 -7.31 -21.43
CA ASN A 30 11.14 -7.96 -20.12
C ASN A 30 12.58 -8.05 -19.62
N GLN A 31 13.51 -8.43 -20.49
CA GLN A 31 14.95 -8.45 -20.17
C GLN A 31 15.46 -7.03 -19.87
N TYR A 32 15.06 -6.05 -20.68
CA TYR A 32 15.40 -4.65 -20.46
C TYR A 32 14.97 -4.16 -19.08
N ASN A 33 13.70 -4.39 -18.71
CA ASN A 33 13.16 -3.97 -17.41
C ASN A 33 13.85 -4.66 -16.23
N LEU A 34 14.18 -5.94 -16.38
CA LEU A 34 14.89 -6.69 -15.35
C LEU A 34 16.34 -6.22 -15.18
N ALA A 35 17.07 -5.99 -16.28
CA ALA A 35 18.44 -5.46 -16.24
C ALA A 35 18.47 -4.06 -15.59
N GLN A 36 17.54 -3.18 -15.97
CA GLN A 36 17.42 -1.86 -15.34
C GLN A 36 17.11 -1.95 -13.85
N ALA A 37 16.17 -2.82 -13.46
CA ALA A 37 15.85 -3.06 -12.07
C ALA A 37 17.06 -3.55 -11.26
N ARG A 38 17.84 -4.49 -11.80
CA ARG A 38 19.09 -4.96 -11.17
C ARG A 38 20.12 -3.85 -11.04
N ASN A 39 20.32 -3.03 -12.07
CA ASN A 39 21.29 -1.94 -12.02
C ASN A 39 20.90 -0.86 -10.98
N VAL A 40 19.60 -0.55 -10.85
CA VAL A 40 19.10 0.30 -9.75
C VAL A 40 19.42 -0.32 -8.40
N LEU A 41 19.17 -1.62 -8.21
CA LEU A 41 19.47 -2.31 -6.96
C LEU A 41 20.98 -2.46 -6.69
N ARG A 42 21.83 -2.58 -7.73
CA ARG A 42 23.29 -2.50 -7.57
C ARG A 42 23.70 -1.17 -6.97
N ALA A 43 23.20 -0.08 -7.55
CA ALA A 43 23.45 1.25 -7.00
C ALA A 43 22.97 1.34 -5.54
N LEU A 44 21.74 0.91 -5.24
CA LEU A 44 21.18 1.04 -3.90
C LEU A 44 21.84 0.13 -2.85
N MET A 45 22.20 -1.10 -3.20
CA MET A 45 22.58 -2.16 -2.24
C MET A 45 24.07 -2.48 -2.22
N MET A 46 24.84 -2.03 -3.20
CA MET A 46 26.25 -2.38 -3.36
C MET A 46 27.16 -1.14 -3.42
N GLY A 47 26.60 0.05 -3.10
CA GLY A 47 27.31 1.31 -3.09
C GLY A 47 27.21 2.10 -4.39
N TRP A 48 27.75 3.32 -4.37
CA TRP A 48 27.68 4.21 -5.52
C TRP A 48 28.49 3.68 -6.71
N HIS A 49 27.95 3.85 -7.92
CA HIS A 49 28.61 3.48 -9.18
C HIS A 49 28.89 4.71 -10.03
N LYS A 50 30.10 4.83 -10.58
CA LYS A 50 30.51 6.01 -11.40
C LYS A 50 29.62 6.18 -12.64
N ASP A 51 29.18 5.07 -13.22
CA ASP A 51 28.30 5.06 -14.40
C ASP A 51 26.80 5.18 -14.10
N TRP A 52 26.40 5.66 -12.91
CA TRP A 52 24.98 5.87 -12.53
C TRP A 52 24.16 6.61 -13.60
N LYS A 53 24.78 7.49 -14.39
CA LYS A 53 24.11 8.23 -15.47
C LYS A 53 23.50 7.32 -16.53
N SER A 54 24.00 6.09 -16.68
CA SER A 54 23.42 5.10 -17.60
C SER A 54 22.03 4.60 -17.16
N LEU A 55 21.67 4.79 -15.89
CA LEU A 55 20.31 4.55 -15.37
C LEU A 55 19.31 5.62 -15.83
N LEU A 56 19.81 6.79 -16.26
CA LEU A 56 18.96 7.88 -16.72
C LEU A 56 18.46 7.58 -18.14
N SER A 57 17.19 7.22 -18.22
CA SER A 57 16.45 7.09 -19.48
C SER A 57 15.16 7.90 -19.42
N TRP A 58 14.58 8.21 -20.58
CA TRP A 58 13.26 8.85 -20.64
C TRP A 58 12.19 7.99 -19.95
N ARG A 59 12.31 6.66 -20.06
CA ARG A 59 11.44 5.72 -19.35
C ARG A 59 11.59 5.83 -17.84
N ALA A 60 12.83 5.84 -17.33
CA ALA A 60 13.09 6.03 -15.90
C ALA A 60 12.59 7.39 -15.41
N PHE A 61 12.79 8.46 -16.19
CA PHE A 61 12.24 9.78 -15.89
C PHE A 61 10.70 9.74 -15.79
N ASN A 62 10.01 9.16 -16.76
CA ASN A 62 8.54 9.03 -16.70
C ASN A 62 8.10 8.17 -15.52
N ALA A 63 8.79 7.05 -15.25
CA ALA A 63 8.49 6.15 -14.14
C ALA A 63 8.62 6.81 -12.77
N ILE A 64 9.55 7.76 -12.63
CA ILE A 64 9.85 8.47 -11.37
C ILE A 64 8.97 9.71 -11.19
N PHE A 65 8.71 10.47 -12.26
CA PHE A 65 8.12 11.81 -12.19
C PHE A 65 6.69 11.92 -12.71
N VAL A 66 6.25 11.00 -13.58
CA VAL A 66 4.98 11.14 -14.32
C VAL A 66 3.99 10.05 -13.95
N GLU A 67 4.32 8.79 -14.22
CA GLU A 67 3.42 7.65 -14.04
C GLU A 67 4.23 6.41 -13.68
N ARG A 68 3.75 5.67 -12.69
CA ARG A 68 4.42 4.45 -12.24
C ARG A 68 4.49 3.40 -13.36
N ASP A 69 5.69 2.83 -13.54
CA ASP A 69 5.90 1.69 -14.42
C ASP A 69 5.74 0.34 -13.66
N HIS A 70 4.63 -0.34 -13.93
CA HIS A 70 4.32 -1.64 -13.33
C HIS A 70 5.24 -2.78 -13.80
N GLN A 71 5.84 -2.68 -15.00
CA GLN A 71 6.79 -3.68 -15.48
C GLN A 71 8.16 -3.49 -14.82
N LEU A 72 8.59 -2.24 -14.64
CA LEU A 72 9.84 -1.95 -13.93
C LEU A 72 9.76 -2.40 -12.46
N THR A 73 8.67 -2.08 -11.75
CA THR A 73 8.47 -2.54 -10.36
C THR A 73 8.35 -4.06 -10.26
N ARG A 74 7.70 -4.73 -11.23
CA ARG A 74 7.72 -6.21 -11.34
C ARG A 74 9.13 -6.75 -11.52
N GLY A 75 9.94 -6.12 -12.38
CA GLY A 75 11.36 -6.43 -12.55
C GLY A 75 12.15 -6.26 -11.24
N MET A 76 11.90 -5.19 -10.49
CA MET A 76 12.50 -4.95 -9.18
C MET A 76 12.15 -6.05 -8.17
N ARG A 77 10.91 -6.53 -8.11
CA ARG A 77 10.55 -7.65 -7.22
C ARG A 77 11.34 -8.92 -7.53
N LYS A 78 11.51 -9.23 -8.82
CA LYS A 78 12.34 -10.37 -9.26
C LYS A 78 13.81 -10.15 -8.91
N ALA A 79 14.35 -8.96 -9.18
CA ALA A 79 15.73 -8.62 -8.86
C ALA A 79 16.02 -8.66 -7.35
N PHE A 80 15.08 -8.23 -6.49
CA PHE A 80 15.16 -8.42 -5.04
C PHE A 80 15.23 -9.90 -4.65
N GLN A 81 14.38 -10.74 -5.25
CA GLN A 81 14.41 -12.18 -4.99
C GLN A 81 15.75 -12.81 -5.40
N GLU A 82 16.30 -12.42 -6.54
CA GLU A 82 17.62 -12.88 -6.99
C GLU A 82 18.72 -12.45 -6.02
N GLY A 83 18.70 -11.20 -5.54
CA GLY A 83 19.72 -10.75 -4.60
C GLY A 83 19.60 -11.35 -3.21
N PHE A 84 18.38 -11.58 -2.71
CA PHE A 84 18.20 -12.37 -1.49
C PHE A 84 18.73 -13.80 -1.62
N ASN A 85 18.54 -14.44 -2.78
CA ASN A 85 19.14 -15.74 -3.06
C ASN A 85 20.68 -15.63 -3.05
N HIS A 86 21.25 -14.59 -3.65
CA HIS A 86 22.70 -14.41 -3.68
C HIS A 86 23.31 -14.16 -2.30
N ILE A 87 22.65 -13.37 -1.45
CA ILE A 87 23.07 -13.17 -0.05
C ILE A 87 23.00 -14.49 0.73
N TYR A 88 21.92 -15.27 0.56
CA TYR A 88 21.81 -16.58 1.21
C TYR A 88 23.00 -17.49 0.83
N GLU A 89 23.35 -17.53 -0.45
CA GLU A 89 24.47 -18.33 -0.96
C GLU A 89 25.82 -17.90 -0.39
N GLN A 90 25.99 -16.60 -0.10
CA GLN A 90 27.17 -16.08 0.60
C GLN A 90 27.16 -16.48 2.08
N LEU A 91 26.03 -16.38 2.78
CA LEU A 91 25.95 -16.62 4.23
C LEU A 91 25.87 -18.11 4.62
N LYS A 92 25.35 -18.97 3.75
CA LYS A 92 25.15 -20.39 4.09
C LYS A 92 26.48 -21.05 4.43
N ASN A 93 26.49 -21.85 5.49
CA ASN A 93 27.65 -22.58 6.00
C ASN A 93 28.85 -21.72 6.44
N GLN A 94 28.73 -20.38 6.48
CA GLN A 94 29.78 -19.53 7.02
C GLN A 94 29.74 -19.47 8.54
N LYS A 95 30.92 -19.49 9.15
CA LYS A 95 31.11 -19.17 10.57
C LYS A 95 31.52 -17.71 10.66
N LEU A 96 30.55 -16.85 10.98
CA LEU A 96 30.77 -15.42 11.13
C LEU A 96 31.26 -15.10 12.54
N THR A 97 32.15 -14.11 12.65
CA THR A 97 32.40 -13.45 13.93
C THR A 97 31.17 -12.66 14.36
N GLU A 98 31.11 -12.22 15.62
CA GLU A 98 30.01 -11.39 16.11
C GLU A 98 29.88 -10.07 15.31
N GLU A 99 31.00 -9.39 15.02
CA GLU A 99 31.00 -8.17 14.20
C GLU A 99 30.45 -8.42 12.79
N GLN A 100 30.86 -9.51 12.14
CA GLN A 100 30.38 -9.88 10.81
C GLN A 100 28.91 -10.29 10.83
N PHE A 101 28.46 -10.97 11.88
CA PHE A 101 27.07 -11.35 12.07
C PHE A 101 26.17 -10.13 12.24
N ASN A 102 26.60 -9.16 13.06
CA ASN A 102 25.92 -7.87 13.22
C ASN A 102 25.83 -7.12 11.90
N GLN A 103 26.92 -7.09 11.12
CA GLN A 103 26.94 -6.48 9.79
C GLN A 103 25.94 -7.14 8.84
N ALA A 104 25.89 -8.48 8.80
CA ALA A 104 24.96 -9.23 7.98
C ALA A 104 23.49 -8.91 8.32
N TYR A 105 23.17 -8.79 9.61
CA TYR A 105 21.84 -8.40 10.06
C TYR A 105 21.46 -6.99 9.63
N LEU A 106 22.33 -5.99 9.87
CA LEU A 106 22.08 -4.62 9.46
C LEU A 106 21.89 -4.51 7.94
N TYR A 107 22.73 -5.21 7.17
CA TYR A 107 22.62 -5.23 5.72
C TYR A 107 21.30 -5.83 5.23
N LEU A 108 20.88 -6.98 5.77
CA LEU A 108 19.61 -7.61 5.43
C LEU A 108 18.41 -6.73 5.84
N SER A 109 18.43 -6.11 7.01
CA SER A 109 17.39 -5.18 7.46
C SER A 109 17.28 -3.95 6.55
N ASN A 110 18.41 -3.45 6.04
CA ASN A 110 18.44 -2.36 5.05
C ASN A 110 17.86 -2.81 3.70
N CYS A 111 18.21 -4.00 3.22
CA CYS A 111 17.60 -4.58 2.02
C CYS A 111 16.08 -4.72 2.17
N LEU A 112 15.60 -5.19 3.32
CA LEU A 112 14.17 -5.28 3.62
C LEU A 112 13.51 -3.90 3.66
N SER A 113 14.16 -2.90 4.24
CA SER A 113 13.64 -1.52 4.33
C SER A 113 13.41 -0.87 2.96
N LEU A 114 14.19 -1.29 1.95
CA LEU A 114 14.10 -0.81 0.57
C LEU A 114 13.21 -1.69 -0.34
N LEU A 115 12.82 -2.87 0.10
CA LEU A 115 11.93 -3.77 -0.65
C LEU A 115 10.59 -3.12 -1.05
N PRO A 116 9.91 -2.31 -0.21
CA PRO A 116 8.63 -1.67 -0.55
C PRO A 116 8.64 -0.82 -1.81
N TYR A 117 9.79 -0.27 -2.21
CA TYR A 117 9.91 0.56 -3.43
C TYR A 117 9.70 -0.25 -4.73
N SER A 118 9.63 -1.58 -4.64
CA SER A 118 9.28 -2.48 -5.74
C SER A 118 7.78 -2.80 -5.86
N ASP A 119 6.93 -2.11 -5.08
CA ASP A 119 5.48 -2.35 -5.00
C ASP A 119 5.15 -3.84 -4.77
N ILE A 120 5.66 -4.39 -3.66
CA ILE A 120 5.43 -5.80 -3.30
C ILE A 120 3.93 -6.10 -3.15
N THR A 121 3.51 -7.26 -3.65
CA THR A 121 2.09 -7.62 -3.77
C THR A 121 1.72 -8.79 -2.87
N ALA A 122 0.45 -8.86 -2.45
CA ALA A 122 -0.07 -9.98 -1.64
C ALA A 122 -0.16 -11.32 -2.39
N TYR A 123 0.17 -11.32 -3.69
CA TYR A 123 -0.01 -12.44 -4.59
C TYR A 123 1.31 -13.12 -4.98
N GLU A 124 2.42 -12.62 -4.44
CA GLU A 124 3.75 -13.18 -4.59
C GLU A 124 4.34 -13.51 -3.23
N SER A 125 5.26 -14.48 -3.18
CA SER A 125 6.08 -14.78 -2.00
C SER A 125 7.54 -14.41 -2.24
N PHE A 126 8.25 -14.13 -1.15
CA PHE A 126 9.68 -13.85 -1.16
C PHE A 126 10.41 -14.86 -0.30
N HIS A 127 11.55 -15.32 -0.78
CA HIS A 127 12.51 -16.09 -0.01
C HIS A 127 13.59 -15.16 0.52
N ILE A 128 13.65 -14.99 1.84
CA ILE A 128 14.55 -14.06 2.52
C ILE A 128 15.49 -14.87 3.44
N PRO A 129 16.81 -14.60 3.42
CA PRO A 129 17.75 -15.22 4.35
C PRO A 129 17.45 -14.78 5.79
N GLN A 130 17.40 -15.73 6.72
CA GLN A 130 17.27 -15.45 8.15
C GLN A 130 18.08 -16.46 8.95
N TYR A 131 18.70 -16.00 10.03
CA TYR A 131 19.39 -16.89 10.95
C TYR A 131 18.38 -17.49 11.95
N VAL A 132 18.14 -18.79 11.84
CA VAL A 132 17.15 -19.52 12.64
C VAL A 132 17.82 -20.76 13.23
N ASN A 133 17.70 -20.95 14.54
CA ASN A 133 18.24 -22.13 15.25
C ASN A 133 19.74 -22.37 14.96
N GLY A 134 20.55 -21.30 14.91
CA GLY A 134 22.00 -21.41 14.73
C GLY A 134 22.48 -21.56 13.28
N GLN A 135 21.60 -21.40 12.28
CA GLN A 135 21.97 -21.51 10.87
C GLN A 135 21.21 -20.52 10.00
N TRP A 136 21.87 -20.05 8.94
CA TRP A 136 21.22 -19.29 7.89
C TRP A 136 20.31 -20.21 7.07
N VAL A 137 19.03 -19.88 7.03
CA VAL A 137 18.02 -20.60 6.26
C VAL A 137 17.27 -19.64 5.35
N ARG A 138 16.79 -20.18 4.23
CA ARG A 138 15.97 -19.45 3.30
C ARG A 138 14.50 -19.60 3.68
N VAL A 139 13.91 -18.55 4.23
CA VAL A 139 12.53 -18.55 4.71
C VAL A 139 11.62 -17.96 3.64
N GLU A 140 10.53 -18.66 3.32
CA GLU A 140 9.51 -18.15 2.44
C GLU A 140 8.49 -17.31 3.22
N TYR A 141 8.20 -16.10 2.74
CA TYR A 141 7.28 -15.15 3.35
C TYR A 141 6.09 -14.84 2.44
N LYS A 142 4.89 -14.80 3.03
CA LYS A 142 3.72 -14.18 2.40
C LYS A 142 3.66 -12.70 2.75
N VAL A 143 3.45 -11.88 1.73
CA VAL A 143 3.24 -10.44 1.86
C VAL A 143 1.78 -10.13 2.24
N THR A 144 1.60 -9.23 3.20
CA THR A 144 0.31 -8.64 3.58
C THR A 144 0.44 -7.12 3.58
N PRO A 145 -0.10 -6.42 2.56
CA PRO A 145 -0.18 -4.96 2.58
C PRO A 145 -1.06 -4.47 3.72
N ILE A 146 -0.58 -3.46 4.45
CA ILE A 146 -1.24 -2.84 5.60
C ILE A 146 -1.41 -1.36 5.28
N GLU A 147 -2.64 -0.94 4.99
CA GLU A 147 -2.92 0.46 4.66
C GLU A 147 -2.73 1.36 5.89
N LEU A 148 -1.85 2.35 5.76
CA LEU A 148 -1.55 3.34 6.80
C LEU A 148 -2.43 4.57 6.71
N THR A 149 -3.04 4.82 5.55
CA THR A 149 -3.99 5.91 5.35
C THR A 149 -5.39 5.57 5.87
N PRO A 150 -6.19 6.57 6.28
CA PRO A 150 -7.58 6.35 6.69
C PRO A 150 -8.42 5.63 5.63
N THR A 151 -9.03 4.50 6.01
CA THR A 151 -9.94 3.71 5.17
C THR A 151 -11.41 4.12 5.31
N SER A 152 -11.73 4.95 6.30
CA SER A 152 -13.07 5.47 6.59
C SER A 152 -13.02 6.89 7.18
N GLY A 153 -14.19 7.51 7.35
CA GLY A 153 -14.33 8.83 7.94
C GLY A 153 -14.02 9.99 6.98
N ARG A 154 -14.00 11.22 7.51
CA ARG A 154 -13.85 12.45 6.71
C ARG A 154 -12.57 12.48 5.88
N LYS A 155 -11.44 12.04 6.46
CA LYS A 155 -10.15 12.01 5.76
C LYS A 155 -10.15 11.07 4.56
N LYS A 156 -10.87 9.95 4.61
CA LYS A 156 -10.96 9.02 3.47
C LYS A 156 -11.60 9.66 2.24
N VAL A 157 -12.59 10.53 2.44
CA VAL A 157 -13.35 11.19 1.36
C VAL A 157 -12.46 12.12 0.53
N THR A 158 -11.43 12.71 1.13
CA THR A 158 -10.47 13.59 0.45
C THR A 158 -9.27 12.85 -0.14
N LEU A 159 -9.05 11.58 0.25
CA LEU A 159 -7.91 10.77 -0.21
C LEU A 159 -8.24 10.06 -1.51
N LYS A 160 -7.41 10.30 -2.54
CA LYS A 160 -7.44 9.56 -3.80
C LYS A 160 -6.72 8.21 -3.66
N ASN A 161 -6.77 7.41 -4.73
CA ASN A 161 -6.04 6.14 -4.76
C ASN A 161 -4.53 6.37 -4.59
N ASP A 162 -3.96 7.32 -5.34
CA ASP A 162 -2.51 7.59 -5.34
C ASP A 162 -1.98 8.20 -4.05
N ASP A 163 -2.87 8.66 -3.16
CA ASP A 163 -2.49 9.21 -1.85
C ASP A 163 -2.35 8.11 -0.78
N ARG A 164 -2.73 6.86 -1.08
CA ARG A 164 -2.71 5.76 -0.12
C ARG A 164 -1.28 5.32 0.17
N VAL A 165 -0.98 5.07 1.45
CA VAL A 165 0.35 4.66 1.93
C VAL A 165 0.24 3.31 2.61
N PHE A 166 1.24 2.45 2.45
CA PHE A 166 1.23 1.08 2.97
C PHE A 166 2.50 0.78 3.78
N ALA A 167 2.34 -0.02 4.83
CA ALA A 167 3.38 -0.87 5.38
C ALA A 167 3.16 -2.31 4.92
N TYR A 168 4.14 -3.17 5.11
CA TYR A 168 4.07 -4.55 4.61
C TYR A 168 4.43 -5.55 5.70
N GLY A 169 3.47 -6.39 6.05
CA GLY A 169 3.68 -7.52 6.93
C GLY A 169 4.16 -8.74 6.13
N LEU A 170 5.27 -9.35 6.55
CA LEU A 170 5.80 -10.59 6.01
C LEU A 170 5.63 -11.71 7.04
N SER A 171 4.76 -12.67 6.73
CA SER A 171 4.52 -13.83 7.60
C SER A 171 5.23 -15.06 7.04
N PRO A 172 6.04 -15.78 7.85
CA PRO A 172 6.76 -16.96 7.39
C PRO A 172 5.78 -18.10 7.06
N VAL A 173 6.08 -18.84 5.99
CA VAL A 173 5.19 -19.86 5.43
C VAL A 173 5.68 -21.27 5.72
N ASN A 174 6.98 -21.51 5.51
CA ASN A 174 7.60 -22.83 5.55
C ASN A 174 8.44 -23.08 6.81
N ASN A 175 8.59 -22.09 7.69
CA ASN A 175 9.41 -22.18 8.89
C ASN A 175 8.69 -21.52 10.07
N LYS A 176 8.27 -22.30 11.06
CA LYS A 176 7.58 -21.80 12.26
C LYS A 176 8.51 -21.09 13.23
N ASP A 177 9.81 -21.36 13.13
CA ASP A 177 10.82 -20.75 13.97
C ASP A 177 11.35 -19.43 13.41
N ALA A 178 11.03 -19.13 12.16
CA ALA A 178 11.33 -17.85 11.54
C ALA A 178 10.53 -16.71 12.19
N GLU A 179 11.15 -15.54 12.26
CA GLU A 179 10.53 -14.35 12.80
C GLU A 179 9.79 -13.57 11.71
N PRO A 180 8.56 -13.11 11.96
CA PRO A 180 7.81 -12.25 11.03
C PRO A 180 8.41 -10.84 10.94
N HIS A 181 8.26 -10.19 9.79
CA HIS A 181 8.75 -8.83 9.56
C HIS A 181 7.62 -7.83 9.31
N LEU A 182 7.71 -6.64 9.87
CA LEU A 182 6.89 -5.49 9.48
C LEU A 182 7.79 -4.43 8.86
N ILE A 183 7.58 -4.17 7.59
CA ILE A 183 8.39 -3.22 6.83
C ILE A 183 7.59 -1.93 6.65
N CYS A 184 8.07 -0.86 7.27
CA CYS A 184 7.53 0.48 7.11
C CYS A 184 8.20 1.16 5.91
N MET A 185 7.40 1.53 4.92
CA MET A 185 7.90 2.17 3.69
C MET A 185 8.34 3.61 3.95
N GLY A 186 9.53 3.96 3.44
CA GLY A 186 10.02 5.34 3.42
C GLY A 186 9.30 6.21 2.39
N THR A 187 9.63 7.51 2.36
CA THR A 187 9.08 8.45 1.38
C THR A 187 9.51 8.00 -0.02
N THR A 188 8.53 7.86 -0.91
CA THR A 188 8.74 7.33 -2.27
C THR A 188 9.14 8.43 -3.27
N TYR A 189 9.25 8.06 -4.54
CA TYR A 189 9.44 9.00 -5.66
C TYR A 189 8.12 9.66 -6.07
N LEU A 190 8.16 10.75 -6.86
CA LEU A 190 7.00 11.59 -7.17
C LEU A 190 5.80 10.84 -7.76
N ALA A 191 6.04 9.90 -8.68
CA ALA A 191 5.02 9.03 -9.27
C ALA A 191 4.68 7.80 -8.42
N GLY A 192 5.38 7.60 -7.30
CA GLY A 192 5.20 6.48 -6.40
C GLY A 192 3.92 6.62 -5.55
N GLN A 193 3.37 5.46 -5.20
CA GLN A 193 2.15 5.35 -4.40
C GLN A 193 2.30 6.04 -3.04
N GLY A 194 1.47 7.06 -2.77
CA GLY A 194 1.41 7.75 -1.48
C GLY A 194 2.38 8.91 -1.30
N PHE A 195 3.16 9.29 -2.34
CA PHE A 195 4.20 10.32 -2.25
C PHE A 195 3.77 11.60 -1.52
N TRP A 196 2.69 12.23 -1.99
CA TRP A 196 2.24 13.51 -1.45
C TRP A 196 1.74 13.40 -0.01
N GLU A 197 1.15 12.27 0.37
CA GLU A 197 0.75 12.04 1.75
C GLU A 197 1.97 11.88 2.64
N GLN A 198 2.96 11.09 2.21
CA GLN A 198 4.22 10.88 2.93
C GLN A 198 4.96 12.21 3.15
N VAL A 199 5.20 12.99 2.09
CA VAL A 199 5.86 14.32 2.19
C VAL A 199 5.07 15.25 3.13
N THR A 200 3.74 15.22 3.07
CA THR A 200 2.95 16.06 4.00
C THR A 200 3.16 15.63 5.45
N THR A 201 3.26 14.32 5.71
CA THR A 201 3.46 13.83 7.07
C THR A 201 4.89 13.94 7.59
N ASP A 202 5.89 13.96 6.71
CA ASP A 202 7.28 14.28 7.07
C ASP A 202 7.39 15.71 7.61
N LEU A 203 6.68 16.61 6.94
CA LEU A 203 6.71 18.04 7.20
C LEU A 203 5.65 18.50 8.20
N GLU A 204 4.88 17.59 8.80
CA GLU A 204 3.83 17.95 9.76
C GLU A 204 4.41 18.76 10.94
N ALA A 205 3.83 19.94 11.17
CA ALA A 205 4.29 20.88 12.18
C ALA A 205 4.15 20.31 13.60
N PHE A 206 5.14 20.60 14.45
CA PHE A 206 5.12 20.27 15.89
C PHE A 206 4.83 18.80 16.21
N GLU A 207 5.22 17.88 15.33
CA GLU A 207 5.00 16.45 15.52
C GLU A 207 6.20 15.62 15.02
N THR A 208 6.30 14.37 15.47
CA THR A 208 7.26 13.41 14.88
C THR A 208 6.87 13.19 13.43
N ALA A 209 7.85 13.19 12.52
CA ALA A 209 7.63 12.84 11.12
C ALA A 209 6.82 11.54 11.00
N GLY A 210 5.78 11.55 10.16
CA GLY A 210 4.92 10.39 9.95
C GLY A 210 3.87 10.13 11.03
N LYS A 211 3.79 10.92 12.11
CA LYS A 211 2.83 10.65 13.20
C LYS A 211 1.37 10.65 12.75
N SER A 212 0.96 11.48 11.79
CA SER A 212 -0.40 11.42 11.23
C SER A 212 -0.68 10.07 10.54
N LEU A 213 0.27 9.54 9.75
CA LEU A 213 0.16 8.21 9.13
C LEU A 213 0.14 7.11 10.21
N TYR A 214 1.03 7.20 11.20
CA TYR A 214 1.06 6.27 12.32
C TYR A 214 -0.29 6.22 13.06
N ARG A 215 -0.91 7.38 13.32
CA ARG A 215 -2.21 7.47 13.98
C ARG A 215 -3.32 6.74 13.22
N SER A 216 -3.34 6.80 11.89
CA SER A 216 -4.35 6.11 11.09
C SER A 216 -4.03 4.65 10.85
N GLY A 217 -2.76 4.32 10.66
CA GLY A 217 -2.30 2.98 10.29
C GLY A 217 -2.04 2.03 11.44
N SER A 218 -1.66 2.55 12.62
CA SER A 218 -1.26 1.72 13.76
C SER A 218 -2.32 0.70 14.19
N PRO A 219 -3.65 0.95 14.17
CA PRO A 219 -4.62 -0.09 14.50
C PRO A 219 -4.52 -1.31 13.57
N SER A 220 -4.35 -1.10 12.26
CA SER A 220 -4.20 -2.17 11.27
C SER A 220 -2.87 -2.91 11.43
N ALA A 221 -1.77 -2.17 11.64
CA ALA A 221 -0.44 -2.75 11.85
C ALA A 221 -0.40 -3.59 13.14
N ILE A 222 -0.88 -3.04 14.26
CA ILE A 222 -0.97 -3.73 15.54
C ILE A 222 -1.88 -4.97 15.42
N ARG A 223 -3.04 -4.84 14.76
CA ARG A 223 -3.94 -5.98 14.52
C ARG A 223 -3.24 -7.10 13.74
N TRP A 224 -2.39 -6.76 12.77
CA TRP A 224 -1.60 -7.74 12.03
C TRP A 224 -0.49 -8.36 12.90
N MET A 225 0.24 -7.57 13.70
CA MET A 225 1.27 -8.06 14.62
C MET A 225 0.68 -9.00 15.68
N GLU A 226 -0.49 -8.65 16.22
CA GLU A 226 -1.23 -9.49 17.17
C GLU A 226 -1.70 -10.82 16.59
N LYS A 227 -1.67 -11.04 15.27
CA LYS A 227 -1.94 -12.35 14.67
C LYS A 227 -0.71 -13.27 14.71
N GLN A 228 0.49 -12.71 14.79
CA GLN A 228 1.73 -13.48 14.71
C GLN A 228 2.00 -14.29 15.98
N ASP A 229 2.61 -15.46 15.81
CA ASP A 229 2.94 -16.35 16.94
C ASP A 229 4.24 -15.93 17.65
N LYS A 230 5.06 -15.14 16.97
CA LYS A 230 6.31 -14.56 17.49
C LYS A 230 6.22 -13.03 17.51
N LYS A 231 7.08 -12.41 18.33
CA LYS A 231 7.34 -10.97 18.23
C LYS A 231 7.87 -10.65 16.83
N VAL A 232 7.62 -9.42 16.40
CA VAL A 232 7.84 -8.98 15.02
C VAL A 232 9.12 -8.15 14.93
N HIS A 233 9.99 -8.45 13.97
CA HIS A 233 11.08 -7.54 13.61
C HIS A 233 10.51 -6.41 12.75
N VAL A 234 10.75 -5.17 13.16
CA VAL A 234 10.25 -3.98 12.46
C VAL A 234 11.42 -3.26 11.82
N CYS A 235 11.34 -2.99 10.52
CA CYS A 235 12.36 -2.21 9.83
C CYS A 235 11.77 -1.16 8.90
N GLY A 236 12.56 -0.16 8.57
CA GLY A 236 12.18 0.88 7.63
C GLY A 236 13.29 1.89 7.39
N THR A 237 13.19 2.61 6.29
CA THR A 237 14.14 3.68 5.94
C THR A 237 13.45 5.04 5.91
N SER A 238 14.16 6.11 6.27
CA SER A 238 13.64 7.48 6.23
C SER A 238 12.34 7.61 7.06
N LEU A 239 11.25 8.12 6.47
CA LEU A 239 9.90 8.11 7.06
C LEU A 239 9.47 6.73 7.60
N GLY A 240 9.84 5.65 6.91
CA GLY A 240 9.56 4.29 7.33
C GLY A 240 10.25 3.94 8.64
N GLY A 241 11.49 4.40 8.82
CA GLY A 241 12.22 4.28 10.08
C GLY A 241 11.58 5.11 11.20
N ALA A 242 11.11 6.33 10.92
CA ALA A 242 10.36 7.12 11.91
C ALA A 242 9.03 6.45 12.34
N LEU A 243 8.35 5.76 11.43
CA LEU A 243 7.17 4.95 11.76
C LEU A 243 7.54 3.74 12.62
N ALA A 244 8.70 3.11 12.37
CA ALA A 244 9.23 2.02 13.19
C ALA A 244 9.58 2.50 14.61
N GLU A 245 10.22 3.67 14.74
CA GLU A 245 10.48 4.33 16.02
C GLU A 245 9.19 4.62 16.81
N LEU A 246 8.17 5.17 16.15
CA LEU A 246 6.86 5.41 16.76
C LEU A 246 6.19 4.12 17.23
N LEU A 247 6.37 3.03 16.49
CA LEU A 247 5.86 1.72 16.87
C LEU A 247 6.63 1.14 18.07
N ALA A 248 7.95 1.32 18.12
CA ALA A 248 8.81 0.88 19.22
C ALA A 248 8.38 1.48 20.56
N ILE A 249 8.12 2.80 20.58
CA ILE A 249 7.69 3.49 21.81
C ILE A 249 6.24 3.20 22.19
N HIS A 250 5.39 2.78 21.25
CA HIS A 250 3.97 2.55 21.51
C HIS A 250 3.67 1.11 21.91
N ARG A 251 4.17 0.14 21.12
CA ARG A 251 3.88 -1.30 21.21
C ARG A 251 5.14 -2.15 21.11
N GLY A 252 6.21 -1.71 21.78
CA GLY A 252 7.46 -2.47 21.90
C GLY A 252 7.27 -3.88 22.46
N ASP A 253 6.19 -4.13 23.22
CA ASP A 253 5.80 -5.45 23.71
C ASP A 253 5.60 -6.50 22.60
N LEU A 254 5.19 -6.06 21.41
CA LEU A 254 4.99 -6.91 20.23
C LEU A 254 6.22 -7.01 19.32
N ILE A 255 7.29 -6.28 19.63
CA ILE A 255 8.46 -6.13 18.78
C ILE A 255 9.64 -6.89 19.38
N SER A 256 10.34 -7.63 18.54
CA SER A 256 11.59 -8.28 18.91
C SER A 256 12.78 -7.33 18.76
N ARG A 257 12.84 -6.63 17.63
CA ARG A 257 13.92 -5.72 17.23
C ARG A 257 13.40 -4.64 16.29
N VAL A 258 14.04 -3.47 16.33
CA VAL A 258 13.85 -2.40 15.34
C VAL A 258 15.17 -2.07 14.65
N ASP A 259 15.17 -2.06 13.31
CA ASP A 259 16.27 -1.56 12.49
C ASP A 259 15.78 -0.40 11.60
N ALA A 260 16.25 0.81 11.88
CA ALA A 260 15.85 2.00 11.14
C ALA A 260 17.04 2.62 10.39
N LEU A 261 16.90 2.74 9.06
CA LEU A 261 17.94 3.28 8.17
C LEU A 261 17.69 4.75 7.84
N ASN A 262 18.59 5.64 8.26
CA ASN A 262 18.50 7.09 8.05
C ASN A 262 17.15 7.72 8.46
N PRO A 263 16.52 7.35 9.59
CA PRO A 263 15.27 7.98 10.00
C PRO A 263 15.52 9.38 10.57
N PRO A 264 14.54 10.30 10.50
CA PRO A 264 14.50 11.43 11.42
C PRO A 264 14.07 10.95 12.82
N GLY A 265 14.65 11.52 13.87
CA GLY A 265 14.29 11.19 15.24
C GLY A 265 12.95 11.78 15.71
N LEU A 266 12.59 11.42 16.95
CA LEU A 266 11.33 11.80 17.57
C LEU A 266 11.23 13.31 17.83
N TYR A 267 10.03 13.87 17.73
CA TYR A 267 9.76 15.23 18.17
C TYR A 267 9.59 15.29 19.69
N LYS A 268 10.38 16.13 20.35
CA LYS A 268 10.20 16.46 21.77
C LYS A 268 9.26 17.64 21.95
N GLY A 269 7.98 17.32 22.07
CA GLY A 269 6.94 18.29 22.39
C GLY A 269 6.91 18.67 23.87
N LEU A 270 6.13 19.72 24.20
CA LEU A 270 5.84 20.12 25.58
C LEU A 270 5.03 19.08 26.35
N ARG A 271 4.29 18.23 25.64
CA ARG A 271 3.49 17.13 26.20
C ARG A 271 3.95 15.81 25.60
N LYS A 272 4.05 14.79 26.45
CA LYS A 272 4.34 13.42 26.02
C LYS A 272 3.24 12.93 25.07
N SER A 273 3.65 12.33 23.95
CA SER A 273 2.72 11.74 22.99
C SER A 273 1.92 10.61 23.65
N ARG A 274 0.63 10.46 23.32
CA ARG A 274 -0.18 9.30 23.77
C ARG A 274 0.33 7.94 23.26
N TYR A 275 1.22 7.97 22.27
CA TYR A 275 1.88 6.79 21.72
C TYR A 275 3.24 6.54 22.34
N ASP A 276 3.72 7.40 23.25
CA ASP A 276 5.01 7.22 23.89
C ASP A 276 4.82 6.51 25.24
N ASN A 277 4.92 5.19 25.21
CA ASN A 277 4.90 4.30 26.36
C ASN A 277 6.31 3.80 26.73
N TRP A 278 7.37 4.41 26.19
CA TRP A 278 8.74 3.88 26.27
C TRP A 278 9.19 3.60 27.71
N ASP A 279 9.08 4.58 28.60
CA ASP A 279 9.50 4.44 30.02
C ASP A 279 8.80 3.26 30.72
N LYS A 280 7.53 3.01 30.39
CA LYS A 280 6.76 1.87 30.91
C LYS A 280 7.30 0.56 30.35
N LEU A 281 7.55 0.50 29.03
CA LEU A 281 8.11 -0.68 28.38
C LEU A 281 9.49 -1.03 28.93
N VAL A 282 10.35 -0.03 29.18
CA VAL A 282 11.67 -0.22 29.81
C VAL A 282 11.51 -0.73 31.24
N ALA A 283 10.66 -0.10 32.05
CA ALA A 283 10.43 -0.50 33.44
C ALA A 283 9.87 -1.94 33.56
N GLU A 284 9.09 -2.40 32.59
CA GLU A 284 8.53 -3.76 32.54
C GLU A 284 9.45 -4.79 31.86
N GLY A 285 10.62 -4.38 31.34
CA GLY A 285 11.51 -5.27 30.58
C GLY A 285 10.93 -5.70 29.22
N ASN A 286 9.97 -4.95 28.69
CA ASN A 286 9.27 -5.21 27.43
C ASN A 286 9.75 -4.32 26.27
N ALA A 287 10.71 -3.42 26.50
CA ALA A 287 11.27 -2.58 25.46
C ALA A 287 12.11 -3.43 24.48
N PRO A 288 11.91 -3.29 23.15
CA PRO A 288 12.72 -3.96 22.15
C PRO A 288 14.09 -3.27 22.02
N GLU A 289 15.05 -3.98 21.45
CA GLU A 289 16.27 -3.35 20.97
C GLU A 289 15.96 -2.48 19.74
N VAL A 290 16.53 -1.27 19.71
CA VAL A 290 16.32 -0.30 18.63
C VAL A 290 17.67 0.14 18.10
N TYR A 291 17.93 -0.19 16.83
CA TYR A 291 19.14 0.16 16.11
C TYR A 291 18.83 1.24 15.09
N ILE A 292 19.47 2.41 15.25
CA ILE A 292 19.35 3.54 14.33
C ILE A 292 20.65 3.64 13.53
N GLN A 293 20.59 3.40 12.22
CA GLN A 293 21.72 3.56 11.33
C GLN A 293 21.71 4.96 10.74
N LYS A 294 22.74 5.74 11.05
CA LYS A 294 23.01 7.06 10.49
C LYS A 294 24.15 6.97 9.49
N GLN A 295 23.85 7.10 8.21
CA GLN A 295 24.91 7.16 7.22
C GLN A 295 25.64 8.50 7.28
N LYS A 296 26.95 8.44 7.11
CA LYS A 296 27.79 9.63 6.94
C LYS A 296 27.16 10.54 5.88
N ASN A 297 27.13 11.83 6.18
CA ASN A 297 26.56 12.89 5.33
C ASN A 297 25.04 12.88 5.12
N ASP A 298 24.28 11.92 5.67
CA ASP A 298 22.82 11.91 5.56
C ASP A 298 22.19 13.19 6.17
N PRO A 299 21.30 13.90 5.44
CA PRO A 299 20.69 15.13 5.93
C PRO A 299 19.51 14.88 6.88
N VAL A 300 18.85 13.73 6.80
CA VAL A 300 17.55 13.49 7.48
C VAL A 300 17.74 13.06 8.93
N SER A 301 18.64 12.11 9.18
CA SER A 301 18.96 11.59 10.51
C SER A 301 19.68 12.58 11.42
N LYS A 302 19.88 13.81 10.95
CA LYS A 302 20.34 14.95 11.73
C LYS A 302 19.21 15.60 12.55
N PHE A 303 17.95 15.27 12.30
CA PHE A 303 16.81 15.89 12.97
C PHE A 303 16.20 15.00 14.04
N GLY A 304 15.52 15.61 15.02
CA GLY A 304 14.80 14.91 16.08
C GLY A 304 15.70 14.46 17.25
N GLU A 305 15.07 13.79 18.22
CA GLU A 305 15.73 13.25 19.42
C GLU A 305 15.52 11.74 19.52
N TRP A 306 16.56 11.05 19.98
CA TRP A 306 16.55 9.61 20.25
C TRP A 306 16.18 9.33 21.71
N LYS A 307 15.64 8.14 22.00
CA LYS A 307 15.59 7.65 23.40
C LYS A 307 17.00 7.20 23.82
N ASN A 308 17.34 7.42 25.09
CA ASN A 308 18.71 7.20 25.58
C ASN A 308 19.14 5.73 25.51
N GLU A 309 18.19 4.80 25.62
CA GLU A 309 18.43 3.35 25.57
C GLU A 309 18.59 2.82 24.14
N TRP A 310 18.41 3.64 23.11
CA TRP A 310 18.57 3.22 21.72
C TRP A 310 20.04 3.17 21.31
N ILE A 311 20.35 2.23 20.42
CA ILE A 311 21.69 2.01 19.88
C ILE A 311 21.81 2.82 18.59
N ILE A 312 22.58 3.92 18.65
CA ILE A 312 22.81 4.79 17.51
C ILE A 312 24.13 4.41 16.85
N LEU A 313 24.05 4.02 15.58
CA LEU A 313 25.18 3.55 14.78
C LEU A 313 25.55 4.61 13.75
N GLU A 314 26.81 5.03 13.73
CA GLU A 314 27.36 5.82 12.63
C GLU A 314 27.96 4.87 11.59
N VAL A 315 27.53 5.02 10.33
CA VAL A 315 27.92 4.18 9.21
C VAL A 315 28.77 5.00 8.24
N THR A 316 30.07 4.69 8.18
CA THR A 316 31.02 5.35 7.29
C THR A 316 31.46 4.38 6.19
N PRO A 317 31.05 4.59 4.92
CA PRO A 317 31.51 3.77 3.80
C PRO A 317 32.97 4.07 3.42
N ASP A 318 33.58 3.16 2.68
CA ASP A 318 34.81 3.44 1.94
C ASP A 318 34.57 4.56 0.90
N GLU A 319 35.59 5.37 0.62
CA GLU A 319 35.51 6.49 -0.33
C GLU A 319 35.07 6.04 -1.74
N GLU A 320 35.41 4.81 -2.14
CA GLU A 320 35.01 4.25 -3.43
C GLU A 320 33.50 4.04 -3.56
N PHE A 321 32.82 3.72 -2.43
CA PHE A 321 31.38 3.41 -2.40
C PHE A 321 30.53 4.59 -1.94
N GLU A 322 31.16 5.64 -1.40
CA GLU A 322 30.49 6.83 -0.89
C GLU A 322 29.72 7.54 -2.02
N GLY A 323 28.44 7.81 -1.76
CA GLY A 323 27.58 8.58 -2.64
C GLY A 323 28.10 10.01 -2.82
N PRO A 324 27.92 10.63 -4.00
CA PRO A 324 28.54 11.91 -4.34
C PRO A 324 27.88 13.10 -3.65
N ASN A 325 26.76 12.89 -2.96
CA ASN A 325 26.00 13.95 -2.31
C ASN A 325 25.15 13.40 -1.15
N PRO A 326 24.64 14.28 -0.27
CA PRO A 326 23.81 13.90 0.87
C PRO A 326 22.52 13.12 0.51
N ILE A 327 21.96 13.32 -0.68
CA ILE A 327 20.75 12.59 -1.11
C ILE A 327 21.10 11.13 -1.43
N ALA A 328 22.23 10.89 -2.08
CA ALA A 328 22.74 9.54 -2.29
C ALA A 328 23.02 8.86 -0.95
N ALA A 329 23.69 9.53 -0.01
CA ALA A 329 23.91 9.02 1.34
C ALA A 329 22.61 8.72 2.12
N HIS A 330 21.50 9.40 1.80
CA HIS A 330 20.21 9.08 2.38
C HIS A 330 19.62 7.76 1.84
N ALA A 331 19.85 7.45 0.57
CA ALA A 331 19.19 6.38 -0.17
C ALA A 331 19.97 5.06 -0.23
N LEU A 332 21.30 5.12 -0.18
CA LEU A 332 22.19 3.96 -0.35
C LEU A 332 22.18 3.04 0.87
N ASN A 333 22.64 1.80 0.72
CA ASN A 333 22.90 0.87 1.81
C ASN A 333 24.39 0.53 1.81
N TYR A 334 25.14 1.13 2.75
CA TYR A 334 26.58 0.90 2.86
C TYR A 334 26.97 -0.33 3.67
N ALA A 335 26.04 -0.95 4.41
CA ALA A 335 26.38 -2.00 5.37
C ALA A 335 26.97 -3.28 4.74
N GLY A 336 26.94 -3.44 3.41
CA GLY A 336 27.48 -4.62 2.71
C GLY A 336 28.97 -4.56 2.39
N GLY A 337 29.64 -3.41 2.58
CA GLY A 337 31.07 -3.28 2.28
C GLY A 337 31.96 -3.75 3.43
N SER A 338 33.00 -4.55 3.16
CA SER A 338 33.94 -5.00 4.21
C SER A 338 34.72 -3.86 4.87
N GLY A 339 35.00 -2.78 4.13
CA GLY A 339 35.67 -1.59 4.66
C GLY A 339 34.71 -0.56 5.26
N THR A 340 33.39 -0.82 5.25
CA THR A 340 32.44 0.06 5.94
C THR A 340 32.61 -0.07 7.44
N GLU A 341 32.88 1.06 8.09
CA GLU A 341 32.99 1.15 9.54
C GLU A 341 31.63 1.46 10.14
N ILE A 342 31.13 0.57 11.01
CA ILE A 342 29.90 0.76 11.76
C ILE A 342 30.22 0.67 13.24
N HIS A 343 30.08 1.79 13.93
CA HIS A 343 30.34 1.88 15.36
C HIS A 343 29.22 2.62 16.09
N GLN A 344 29.00 2.23 17.34
CA GLN A 344 28.04 2.91 18.21
C GLN A 344 28.58 4.26 18.69
N ILE A 345 27.71 5.27 18.70
CA ILE A 345 28.00 6.60 19.25
C ILE A 345 27.21 6.83 20.55
N ASN A 346 27.63 7.80 21.35
CA ASN A 346 26.92 8.16 22.57
C ASN A 346 25.60 8.89 22.26
N THR A 347 24.48 8.24 22.55
CA THR A 347 23.13 8.75 22.27
C THR A 347 22.81 10.07 22.96
N GLU A 348 23.26 10.26 24.20
CA GLU A 348 23.01 11.50 24.95
C GLU A 348 23.81 12.68 24.39
N GLU A 349 25.05 12.43 23.99
CA GLU A 349 25.92 13.43 23.37
C GLU A 349 25.38 13.84 22.00
N ASP A 350 25.03 12.88 21.14
CA ASP A 350 24.40 13.13 19.83
C ASP A 350 23.10 13.94 19.99
N ASN A 351 22.26 13.63 20.98
CA ASN A 351 21.06 14.42 21.30
C ASN A 351 21.39 15.86 21.73
N LYS A 352 22.44 16.07 22.56
CA LYS A 352 22.85 17.41 23.04
C LYS A 352 23.34 18.28 21.88
N GLU A 353 24.16 17.75 20.98
CA GLU A 353 24.69 18.47 19.81
C GLU A 353 23.59 18.98 18.87
N ARG A 354 22.47 18.25 18.81
CA ARG A 354 21.35 18.53 17.90
C ARG A 354 20.39 19.58 18.41
N LYS A 355 20.39 19.87 19.72
CA LYS A 355 19.34 20.66 20.39
C LYS A 355 19.05 21.99 19.71
N ARG A 356 20.10 22.75 19.36
CA ARG A 356 19.97 24.06 18.68
C ARG A 356 19.41 23.91 17.27
N ARG A 357 19.91 22.94 16.50
CA ARG A 357 19.44 22.66 15.14
C ARG A 357 17.99 22.22 15.14
N ASN A 358 17.62 21.33 16.06
CA ASN A 358 16.25 20.84 16.21
C ASN A 358 15.30 22.01 16.47
N PHE A 359 15.63 22.90 17.41
CA PHE A 359 14.78 24.07 17.67
C PHE A 359 14.56 24.94 16.43
N TRP A 360 15.62 25.36 15.75
CA TRP A 360 15.50 26.29 14.62
C TRP A 360 14.94 25.65 13.36
N LEU A 361 15.42 24.46 12.98
CA LEU A 361 15.07 23.84 11.71
C LEU A 361 13.88 22.87 11.85
N TYR A 362 13.97 21.93 12.79
CA TYR A 362 12.98 20.87 12.93
C TYR A 362 11.66 21.35 13.57
N ILE A 363 11.73 22.31 14.49
CA ILE A 363 10.54 22.89 15.13
C ILE A 363 10.08 24.12 14.36
N LEU A 364 10.87 25.19 14.30
CA LEU A 364 10.40 26.47 13.74
C LEU A 364 10.28 26.46 12.21
N ALA A 365 11.38 26.19 11.49
CA ALA A 365 11.38 26.28 10.03
C ALA A 365 10.44 25.26 9.37
N ARG A 366 10.46 24.00 9.83
CA ARG A 366 9.53 22.97 9.36
C ARG A 366 8.07 23.36 9.61
N SER A 367 7.75 23.92 10.77
CA SER A 367 6.37 24.34 11.07
C SER A 367 5.94 25.53 10.21
N LEU A 368 6.81 26.52 10.01
CA LEU A 368 6.55 27.64 9.13
C LEU A 368 6.29 27.17 7.69
N PHE A 369 7.16 26.29 7.18
CA PHE A 369 7.02 25.69 5.85
C PHE A 369 5.71 24.88 5.74
N TYR A 370 5.35 24.13 6.77
CA TYR A 370 4.11 23.36 6.79
C TYR A 370 2.87 24.25 6.61
N TYR A 371 2.74 25.29 7.43
CA TYR A 371 1.57 26.16 7.40
C TYR A 371 1.53 27.08 6.18
N LEU A 372 2.69 27.62 5.75
CA LEU A 372 2.75 28.58 4.63
C LEU A 372 2.83 27.93 3.25
N VAL A 373 3.42 26.74 3.14
CA VAL A 373 3.67 26.08 1.85
C VAL A 373 2.86 24.79 1.75
N MET A 374 3.02 23.85 2.68
CA MET A 374 2.43 22.51 2.54
C MET A 374 0.90 22.52 2.62
N LEU A 375 0.29 23.28 3.53
CA LEU A 375 -1.17 23.35 3.63
C LEU A 375 -1.81 23.97 2.38
N PRO A 376 -1.38 25.14 1.87
CA PRO A 376 -1.88 25.65 0.59
C PRO A 376 -1.62 24.70 -0.57
N LEU A 377 -0.42 24.10 -0.64
CA LEU A 377 -0.09 23.13 -1.68
C LEU A 377 -1.05 21.94 -1.66
N ARG A 378 -1.30 21.34 -0.50
CA ARG A 378 -2.15 20.15 -0.34
C ARG A 378 -3.63 20.42 -0.52
N TYR A 379 -4.15 21.52 0.01
CA TYR A 379 -5.60 21.76 0.04
C TYR A 379 -6.12 22.67 -1.08
N ILE A 380 -5.23 23.41 -1.75
CA ILE A 380 -5.60 24.35 -2.83
C ILE A 380 -4.93 23.95 -4.14
N ILE A 381 -3.60 23.91 -4.18
CA ILE A 381 -2.86 23.78 -5.45
C ILE A 381 -3.01 22.37 -6.04
N ILE A 382 -2.67 21.31 -5.30
CA ILE A 382 -2.73 19.92 -5.77
C ILE A 382 -4.15 19.53 -6.22
N PRO A 383 -5.23 19.81 -5.45
CA PRO A 383 -6.59 19.53 -5.89
C PRO A 383 -6.96 20.28 -7.17
N THR A 384 -6.52 21.53 -7.32
CA THR A 384 -6.77 22.35 -8.53
C THR A 384 -6.03 21.80 -9.74
N VAL A 385 -4.73 21.49 -9.60
CA VAL A 385 -3.92 20.88 -10.68
C VAL A 385 -4.50 19.53 -11.09
N ARG A 386 -4.87 18.69 -10.12
CA ARG A 386 -5.52 17.40 -10.39
C ARG A 386 -6.86 17.57 -11.09
N PHE A 387 -7.67 18.54 -10.67
CA PHE A 387 -8.94 18.84 -11.33
C PHE A 387 -8.70 19.25 -12.79
N ILE A 388 -7.75 20.16 -13.04
CA ILE A 388 -7.40 20.60 -14.41
C ILE A 388 -6.94 19.41 -15.26
N TRP A 389 -6.10 18.53 -14.71
CA TRP A 389 -5.60 17.36 -15.41
C TRP A 389 -6.70 16.34 -15.72
N GLU A 390 -7.51 15.99 -14.73
CA GLU A 390 -8.59 15.01 -14.86
C GLU A 390 -9.72 15.51 -15.77
N HIS A 391 -9.92 16.82 -15.85
CA HIS A 391 -11.00 17.46 -16.60
C HIS A 391 -10.51 18.26 -17.81
N LYS A 392 -9.30 17.99 -18.33
CA LYS A 392 -8.72 18.73 -19.47
C LYS A 392 -9.63 18.80 -20.70
N LEU A 393 -10.34 17.71 -21.02
CA LEU A 393 -11.28 17.67 -22.14
C LEU A 393 -12.55 18.49 -21.84
N GLN A 394 -13.07 18.39 -20.60
CA GLN A 394 -14.17 19.24 -20.15
C GLN A 394 -13.78 20.73 -20.22
N LEU A 395 -12.57 21.09 -19.77
CA LEU A 395 -12.06 22.46 -19.82
C LEU A 395 -11.85 22.96 -21.25
N LEU A 396 -11.39 22.10 -22.16
CA LEU A 396 -11.25 22.39 -23.59
C LEU A 396 -12.59 22.79 -24.21
N PHE A 397 -13.69 22.13 -23.84
CA PHE A 397 -15.03 22.49 -24.30
C PHE A 397 -15.65 23.65 -23.51
N PHE A 398 -15.30 23.80 -22.23
CA PHE A 398 -15.90 24.80 -21.35
C PHE A 398 -15.69 26.23 -21.86
N ILE A 399 -14.46 26.61 -22.21
CA ILE A 399 -14.12 27.98 -22.66
C ILE A 399 -14.93 28.40 -23.91
N PRO A 400 -14.93 27.65 -25.03
CA PRO A 400 -15.72 28.03 -26.19
C PRO A 400 -17.23 28.00 -25.90
N LEU A 401 -17.70 27.08 -25.04
CA LEU A 401 -19.11 27.04 -24.65
C LEU A 401 -19.52 28.25 -23.80
N VAL A 402 -18.66 28.77 -22.92
CA VAL A 402 -18.95 30.02 -22.19
C VAL A 402 -19.12 31.17 -23.18
N ALA A 403 -18.22 31.30 -24.17
CA ALA A 403 -18.33 32.34 -25.19
C ALA A 403 -19.61 32.19 -26.02
N ILE A 404 -19.92 30.97 -26.48
CA ILE A 404 -21.14 30.67 -27.25
C ILE A 404 -22.39 30.98 -26.42
N PHE A 405 -22.46 30.53 -25.16
CA PHE A 405 -23.64 30.76 -24.31
C PHE A 405 -23.73 32.18 -23.77
N TYR A 406 -22.64 32.94 -23.75
CA TYR A 406 -22.68 34.38 -23.46
C TYR A 406 -23.29 35.16 -24.63
N LEU A 407 -22.95 34.79 -25.86
CA LEU A 407 -23.51 35.38 -27.09
C LEU A 407 -24.93 34.89 -27.39
N PHE A 408 -25.22 33.64 -27.06
CA PHE A 408 -26.48 32.94 -27.32
C PHE A 408 -26.96 32.26 -26.04
N PRO A 409 -27.49 33.01 -25.05
CA PRO A 409 -27.92 32.45 -23.77
C PRO A 409 -28.99 31.38 -23.99
N PRO A 410 -28.76 30.14 -23.55
CA PRO A 410 -29.71 29.05 -23.73
C PRO A 410 -30.99 29.33 -22.94
N VAL A 411 -30.89 29.78 -21.70
CA VAL A 411 -32.07 30.22 -20.93
C VAL A 411 -32.34 31.69 -21.22
N GLY A 412 -33.47 32.00 -21.88
CA GLY A 412 -33.78 33.41 -22.10
C GLY A 412 -34.15 34.11 -20.79
N LEU A 413 -33.55 35.28 -20.60
CA LEU A 413 -33.43 36.04 -19.36
C LEU A 413 -34.75 36.67 -18.87
N GLY A 414 -35.89 36.25 -19.39
CA GLY A 414 -37.13 37.01 -19.36
C GLY A 414 -37.77 37.25 -17.99
N LEU A 415 -37.26 36.68 -16.89
CA LEU A 415 -37.98 36.67 -15.61
C LEU A 415 -37.16 37.01 -14.35
N THR A 416 -35.88 37.36 -14.42
CA THR A 416 -35.04 37.57 -13.22
C THR A 416 -34.37 38.96 -13.16
N PHE A 417 -35.09 40.01 -13.57
CA PHE A 417 -34.53 41.35 -13.80
C PHE A 417 -34.35 42.26 -12.57
N SER A 418 -34.63 41.84 -11.34
CA SER A 418 -34.78 42.81 -10.24
C SER A 418 -33.61 42.97 -9.26
N LEU A 419 -32.58 42.10 -9.27
CA LEU A 419 -31.53 42.15 -8.22
C LEU A 419 -30.06 42.06 -8.70
N LEU A 420 -29.79 41.55 -9.91
CA LEU A 420 -28.43 41.45 -10.48
C LEU A 420 -28.44 42.09 -11.86
N GLY A 421 -27.38 42.85 -12.21
CA GLY A 421 -27.27 43.47 -13.54
C GLY A 421 -27.35 42.43 -14.66
N ALA A 422 -27.98 42.76 -15.78
CA ALA A 422 -28.24 41.83 -16.89
C ALA A 422 -26.98 41.09 -17.39
N GLY A 423 -25.83 41.77 -17.42
CA GLY A 423 -24.54 41.17 -17.79
C GLY A 423 -24.06 40.10 -16.80
N THR A 424 -24.29 40.28 -15.49
CA THR A 424 -23.92 39.29 -14.47
C THR A 424 -24.78 38.04 -14.56
N VAL A 425 -26.10 38.20 -14.76
CA VAL A 425 -27.02 37.07 -14.94
C VAL A 425 -26.69 36.29 -16.21
N LEU A 426 -26.39 36.99 -17.31
CA LEU A 426 -25.91 36.40 -18.57
C LEU A 426 -24.64 35.57 -18.37
N LEU A 427 -23.65 36.12 -17.68
CA LEU A 427 -22.39 35.43 -17.43
C LEU A 427 -22.58 34.19 -16.57
N ILE A 428 -23.38 34.29 -15.49
CA ILE A 428 -23.70 33.13 -14.63
C ILE A 428 -24.39 32.03 -15.45
N ASN A 429 -25.38 32.38 -16.27
CA ASN A 429 -26.09 31.44 -17.13
C ASN A 429 -25.15 30.77 -18.14
N ALA A 430 -24.28 31.55 -18.78
CA ALA A 430 -23.29 31.05 -19.73
C ALA A 430 -22.31 30.08 -19.07
N VAL A 431 -21.78 30.44 -17.89
CA VAL A 431 -20.86 29.60 -17.11
C VAL A 431 -21.52 28.30 -16.68
N LEU A 432 -22.73 28.34 -16.13
CA LEU A 432 -23.46 27.14 -15.69
C LEU A 432 -23.80 26.23 -16.87
N SER A 433 -24.31 26.79 -17.95
CA SER A 433 -24.66 26.04 -19.16
C SER A 433 -23.43 25.40 -19.80
N ALA A 434 -22.30 26.12 -19.83
CA ALA A 434 -21.04 25.62 -20.33
C ALA A 434 -20.50 24.49 -19.46
N ALA A 435 -20.56 24.62 -18.14
CA ALA A 435 -20.13 23.59 -17.20
C ALA A 435 -20.93 22.29 -17.35
N ILE A 436 -22.26 22.38 -17.46
CA ILE A 436 -23.15 21.24 -17.64
C ILE A 436 -22.88 20.57 -19.00
N THR A 437 -22.86 21.36 -20.07
CA THR A 437 -22.70 20.84 -21.44
C THR A 437 -21.32 20.22 -21.64
N SER A 438 -20.26 20.87 -21.16
CA SER A 438 -18.90 20.32 -21.27
C SER A 438 -18.72 19.04 -20.44
N TYR A 439 -19.33 18.97 -19.25
CA TYR A 439 -19.33 17.75 -18.44
C TYR A 439 -20.07 16.62 -19.15
N PHE A 440 -21.22 16.89 -19.76
CA PHE A 440 -21.96 15.91 -20.53
C PHE A 440 -21.11 15.34 -21.68
N ILE A 441 -20.48 16.20 -22.47
CA ILE A 441 -19.64 15.78 -23.60
C ILE A 441 -18.47 14.92 -23.11
N ASP A 442 -17.71 15.38 -22.11
CA ASP A 442 -16.58 14.61 -21.53
C ASP A 442 -17.06 13.27 -20.94
N GLY A 443 -18.12 13.30 -20.15
CA GLY A 443 -18.70 12.12 -19.51
C GLY A 443 -19.19 11.07 -20.52
N CYS A 444 -19.88 11.49 -21.58
CA CYS A 444 -20.35 10.59 -22.63
C CYS A 444 -19.21 10.01 -23.45
N LEU A 445 -18.22 10.82 -23.87
CA LEU A 445 -17.08 10.33 -24.64
C LEU A 445 -16.28 9.29 -23.85
N ARG A 446 -16.00 9.55 -22.57
CA ARG A 446 -15.29 8.59 -21.72
C ARG A 446 -16.12 7.36 -21.40
N PHE A 447 -17.44 7.51 -21.20
CA PHE A 447 -18.33 6.36 -21.01
C PHE A 447 -18.33 5.44 -22.23
N ILE A 448 -18.39 6.01 -23.44
CA ILE A 448 -18.28 5.24 -24.70
C ILE A 448 -16.93 4.53 -24.77
N ALA A 449 -15.83 5.22 -24.44
CA ALA A 449 -14.50 4.60 -24.40
C ALA A 449 -14.41 3.44 -23.39
N ASP A 450 -15.01 3.59 -22.21
CA ASP A 450 -15.17 2.52 -21.21
C ASP A 450 -15.93 1.32 -21.80
N GLN A 451 -17.07 1.54 -22.47
CA GLN A 451 -17.84 0.46 -23.09
C GLN A 451 -17.08 -0.27 -24.19
N ILE A 452 -16.35 0.46 -25.05
CA ILE A 452 -15.53 -0.12 -26.13
C ILE A 452 -14.38 -0.95 -25.56
N THR A 453 -13.76 -0.48 -24.48
CA THR A 453 -12.60 -1.16 -23.87
C THR A 453 -12.99 -2.23 -22.85
N GLY A 454 -14.28 -2.39 -22.54
CA GLY A 454 -14.77 -3.26 -21.48
C GLY A 454 -14.35 -2.81 -20.08
N LYS A 455 -13.96 -1.55 -19.91
CA LYS A 455 -13.48 -0.96 -18.67
C LYS A 455 -14.60 -0.20 -17.96
N ASN A 456 -14.51 -0.11 -16.64
CA ASN A 456 -15.43 0.65 -15.80
C ASN A 456 -14.67 1.72 -15.00
N THR A 457 -13.85 2.51 -15.71
CA THR A 457 -12.92 3.44 -15.05
C THR A 457 -13.60 4.76 -14.68
N THR A 458 -14.58 5.19 -15.46
CA THR A 458 -15.21 6.50 -15.30
C THR A 458 -16.27 6.51 -14.19
N ILE A 459 -16.51 7.68 -13.61
CA ILE A 459 -17.57 7.88 -12.60
C ILE A 459 -18.94 7.50 -13.17
N LEU A 460 -19.23 7.89 -14.42
CA LEU A 460 -20.51 7.59 -15.06
C LEU A 460 -20.67 6.09 -15.30
N SER A 461 -19.65 5.40 -15.81
CA SER A 461 -19.71 3.94 -16.00
C SER A 461 -19.92 3.21 -14.68
N ARG A 462 -19.19 3.59 -13.63
CA ARG A 462 -19.36 3.04 -12.27
C ARG A 462 -20.76 3.33 -11.71
N ALA A 463 -21.28 4.54 -11.91
CA ALA A 463 -22.62 4.90 -11.46
C ALA A 463 -23.70 4.09 -12.19
N MET A 464 -23.56 3.88 -13.51
CA MET A 464 -24.49 3.07 -14.29
C MET A 464 -24.45 1.59 -13.92
N ASN A 465 -23.26 1.04 -13.66
CA ASN A 465 -23.10 -0.32 -13.13
C ASN A 465 -23.65 -0.46 -11.71
N TRP A 466 -23.48 0.56 -10.87
CA TRP A 466 -24.08 0.59 -9.55
C TRP A 466 -25.61 0.62 -9.65
N LEU A 467 -26.19 1.47 -10.51
CA LEU A 467 -27.63 1.51 -10.75
C LEU A 467 -28.16 0.17 -11.28
N SER A 468 -27.42 -0.53 -12.14
CA SER A 468 -27.84 -1.83 -12.68
C SER A 468 -27.91 -2.94 -11.61
N GLN A 469 -27.11 -2.83 -10.53
CA GLN A 469 -27.16 -3.75 -9.38
C GLN A 469 -28.39 -3.55 -8.49
N TYR A 470 -29.08 -2.41 -8.58
CA TYR A 470 -30.26 -2.09 -7.77
C TYR A 470 -31.47 -1.79 -8.67
N PRO A 471 -32.24 -2.82 -9.08
CA PRO A 471 -33.34 -2.67 -10.03
C PRO A 471 -34.33 -1.57 -9.64
N TYR A 472 -34.65 -1.46 -8.33
CA TYR A 472 -35.57 -0.44 -7.83
C TYR A 472 -35.02 0.99 -8.01
N LEU A 473 -33.72 1.23 -7.79
CA LEU A 473 -33.10 2.54 -8.05
C LEU A 473 -33.09 2.86 -9.54
N LYS A 474 -32.79 1.87 -10.39
CA LYS A 474 -32.86 2.03 -11.84
C LYS A 474 -34.26 2.47 -12.29
N TYR A 475 -35.31 1.80 -11.83
CA TYR A 475 -36.69 2.17 -12.15
C TYR A 475 -37.09 3.52 -11.53
N ALA A 476 -36.67 3.82 -10.30
CA ALA A 476 -36.92 5.11 -9.66
C ALA A 476 -36.21 6.26 -10.39
N THR A 477 -34.98 6.07 -10.86
CA THR A 477 -34.26 7.04 -11.68
C THR A 477 -34.97 7.24 -13.02
N TYR A 478 -35.35 6.18 -13.73
CA TYR A 478 -36.12 6.32 -14.97
C TYR A 478 -37.49 6.97 -14.76
N PHE A 479 -38.17 6.63 -13.67
CA PHE A 479 -39.44 7.24 -13.31
C PHE A 479 -39.27 8.72 -12.98
N ALA A 480 -38.25 9.11 -12.19
CA ALA A 480 -37.97 10.50 -11.87
C ALA A 480 -37.60 11.32 -13.12
N LEU A 481 -36.81 10.74 -14.03
CA LEU A 481 -36.50 11.36 -15.32
C LEU A 481 -37.74 11.52 -16.20
N GLY A 482 -38.58 10.48 -16.28
CA GLY A 482 -39.84 10.50 -17.02
C GLY A 482 -40.85 11.49 -16.44
N ALA A 483 -41.03 11.50 -15.12
CA ALA A 483 -41.91 12.40 -14.40
C ALA A 483 -41.43 13.85 -14.50
N GLY A 484 -40.13 14.11 -14.41
CA GLY A 484 -39.54 15.43 -14.62
C GLY A 484 -39.78 15.93 -16.05
N PHE A 485 -39.63 15.08 -17.06
CA PHE A 485 -39.95 15.41 -18.45
C PHE A 485 -41.43 15.71 -18.66
N ILE A 486 -42.33 14.88 -18.10
CA ILE A 486 -43.78 15.07 -18.18
C ILE A 486 -44.21 16.35 -17.44
N ALA A 487 -43.66 16.62 -16.26
CA ALA A 487 -43.96 17.85 -15.51
C ALA A 487 -43.51 19.11 -16.27
N LEU A 488 -42.36 19.05 -16.95
CA LEU A 488 -41.88 20.17 -17.78
C LEU A 488 -42.79 20.40 -19.01
N LEU A 489 -43.25 19.32 -19.65
CA LEU A 489 -44.21 19.38 -20.76
C LEU A 489 -45.59 19.87 -20.29
N ALA A 490 -46.05 19.45 -19.11
CA ALA A 490 -47.29 19.90 -18.52
C ALA A 490 -47.24 21.39 -18.16
N ALA A 491 -46.14 21.86 -17.54
CA ALA A 491 -45.93 23.28 -17.26
C ALA A 491 -45.94 24.13 -18.54
N ALA A 492 -45.42 23.60 -19.66
CA ALA A 492 -45.51 24.24 -20.97
C ALA A 492 -46.95 24.32 -21.51
N ALA A 493 -47.77 23.27 -21.30
CA ALA A 493 -49.13 23.20 -21.81
C ALA A 493 -50.14 24.09 -21.05
N PHE A 494 -49.90 24.37 -19.76
CA PHE A 494 -50.83 25.13 -18.90
C PHE A 494 -50.67 26.67 -18.92
N PHE A 495 -49.79 27.24 -19.77
CA PHE A 495 -49.63 28.70 -19.97
C PHE A 495 -49.92 29.18 -21.42
N PRO A 496 -51.16 29.08 -21.93
CA PRO A 496 -51.48 29.34 -23.34
C PRO A 496 -51.17 30.75 -23.88
N PRO A 497 -51.42 31.87 -23.16
CA PRO A 497 -51.22 33.20 -23.75
C PRO A 497 -49.75 33.61 -23.90
N PHE A 498 -48.80 32.83 -23.34
CA PHE A 498 -47.36 33.09 -23.45
C PHE A 498 -46.62 32.09 -24.36
N MET A 499 -47.31 31.11 -24.95
CA MET A 499 -46.72 30.01 -25.72
C MET A 499 -45.75 30.43 -26.85
N PRO A 500 -46.03 31.44 -27.69
CA PRO A 500 -45.09 31.86 -28.74
C PRO A 500 -43.77 32.41 -28.18
N ALA A 501 -43.80 33.04 -27.00
CA ALA A 501 -42.62 33.57 -26.32
C ALA A 501 -41.93 32.52 -25.42
N VAL A 502 -42.67 31.52 -24.92
CA VAL A 502 -42.20 30.51 -23.97
C VAL A 502 -41.64 29.26 -24.66
N ILE A 503 -42.11 28.90 -25.86
CA ILE A 503 -41.57 27.75 -26.63
C ILE A 503 -40.06 27.90 -26.94
N PRO A 504 -39.54 29.08 -27.36
CA PRO A 504 -38.10 29.29 -27.53
C PRO A 504 -37.31 29.18 -26.22
N LEU A 505 -37.93 29.49 -25.08
CA LEU A 505 -37.32 29.43 -23.74
C LEU A 505 -37.30 28.01 -23.15
N LEU A 506 -38.32 27.19 -23.46
CA LEU A 506 -38.44 25.81 -22.98
C LEU A 506 -37.45 24.86 -23.63
N LYS A 507 -37.17 25.02 -24.93
CA LYS A 507 -36.28 24.10 -25.67
C LYS A 507 -34.89 24.00 -25.03
N PRO A 508 -34.19 25.09 -24.71
CA PRO A 508 -32.86 25.00 -24.09
C PRO A 508 -32.92 24.51 -22.65
N VAL A 509 -33.99 24.80 -21.90
CA VAL A 509 -34.20 24.26 -20.54
C VAL A 509 -34.38 22.74 -20.58
N ILE A 510 -35.17 22.21 -21.51
CA ILE A 510 -35.33 20.75 -21.73
C ILE A 510 -33.99 20.13 -22.10
N ILE A 511 -33.27 20.73 -23.05
CA ILE A 511 -31.95 20.24 -23.49
C ILE A 511 -30.96 20.23 -22.32
N LEU A 512 -30.80 21.34 -21.59
CA LEU A 512 -29.91 21.42 -20.42
C LEU A 512 -30.30 20.44 -19.32
N SER A 513 -31.61 20.21 -19.11
CA SER A 513 -32.10 19.22 -18.15
C SER A 513 -31.66 17.80 -18.55
N ILE A 514 -31.78 17.43 -19.83
CA ILE A 514 -31.31 16.14 -20.35
C ILE A 514 -29.79 16.04 -20.24
N LEU A 515 -29.05 17.08 -20.63
CA LEU A 515 -27.59 17.13 -20.55
C LEU A 515 -27.08 17.06 -19.10
N SER A 516 -27.88 17.50 -18.13
CA SER A 516 -27.51 17.43 -16.71
C SER A 516 -27.62 16.02 -16.10
N ILE A 517 -28.32 15.07 -16.75
CA ILE A 517 -28.58 13.75 -16.19
C ILE A 517 -27.29 13.01 -15.79
N PRO A 518 -26.25 12.90 -16.65
CA PRO A 518 -25.00 12.24 -16.27
C PRO A 518 -24.29 12.91 -15.09
N LEU A 519 -24.37 14.24 -15.00
CA LEU A 519 -23.81 15.01 -13.90
C LEU A 519 -24.53 14.70 -12.59
N ILE A 520 -25.86 14.76 -12.59
CA ILE A 520 -26.70 14.47 -11.42
C ILE A 520 -26.46 13.03 -10.95
N VAL A 521 -26.49 12.05 -11.86
CA VAL A 521 -26.23 10.63 -11.55
C VAL A 521 -24.84 10.47 -10.91
N SER A 522 -23.82 11.13 -11.46
CA SER A 522 -22.46 11.07 -10.94
C SER A 522 -22.31 11.74 -9.57
N ILE A 523 -22.98 12.88 -9.34
CA ILE A 523 -23.02 13.57 -8.04
C ILE A 523 -23.70 12.70 -7.00
N VAL A 524 -24.88 12.13 -7.31
CA VAL A 524 -25.63 11.26 -6.39
C VAL A 524 -24.81 10.02 -6.06
N TYR A 525 -24.24 9.36 -7.07
CA TYR A 525 -23.35 8.20 -6.85
C TYR A 525 -22.17 8.56 -5.94
N LYS A 526 -21.47 9.67 -6.22
CA LYS A 526 -20.33 10.12 -5.42
C LYS A 526 -20.75 10.49 -3.99
N ALA A 527 -21.90 11.14 -3.82
CA ALA A 527 -22.45 11.47 -2.50
C ALA A 527 -22.76 10.19 -1.70
N VAL A 528 -23.46 9.22 -2.29
CA VAL A 528 -23.75 7.93 -1.65
C VAL A 528 -22.46 7.20 -1.27
N VAL A 529 -21.51 7.08 -2.20
CA VAL A 529 -20.23 6.40 -1.95
C VAL A 529 -19.43 7.11 -0.84
N ASN A 530 -19.35 8.44 -0.88
CA ASN A 530 -18.67 9.23 0.15
C ASN A 530 -19.35 9.08 1.52
N THR A 531 -20.68 9.03 1.57
CA THR A 531 -21.44 8.77 2.79
C THR A 531 -21.14 7.37 3.33
N LEU A 532 -21.10 6.35 2.48
CA LEU A 532 -20.73 5.00 2.90
C LEU A 532 -19.30 4.92 3.45
N TYR A 533 -18.34 5.64 2.84
CA TYR A 533 -16.98 5.74 3.39
C TYR A 533 -16.91 6.53 4.70
N LEU A 534 -17.67 7.62 4.82
CA LEU A 534 -17.73 8.45 6.01
C LEU A 534 -18.19 7.64 7.23
N PHE A 535 -19.15 6.73 7.04
CA PHE A 535 -19.67 5.85 8.08
C PHE A 535 -18.96 4.49 8.16
N GLY A 536 -17.91 4.26 7.37
CA GLY A 536 -17.17 2.98 7.38
C GLY A 536 -17.97 1.77 6.88
N LEU A 537 -19.08 2.00 6.17
CA LEU A 537 -19.95 0.94 5.64
C LEU A 537 -19.43 0.34 4.32
N LYS A 538 -18.55 1.06 3.61
CA LYS A 538 -17.88 0.58 2.40
C LYS A 538 -16.38 0.45 2.66
N LYS A 539 -15.80 -0.72 2.39
CA LYS A 539 -14.34 -0.92 2.37
C LYS A 539 -13.76 -0.35 1.08
N PRO A 540 -12.59 0.31 1.11
CA PRO A 540 -11.89 0.72 -0.11
C PRO A 540 -11.60 -0.48 -1.01
N GLU A 541 -11.67 -0.27 -2.32
CA GLU A 541 -11.16 -1.23 -3.30
C GLU A 541 -9.64 -1.40 -3.12
N PRO A 542 -9.04 -2.53 -3.58
CA PRO A 542 -7.59 -2.67 -3.61
C PRO A 542 -6.94 -1.46 -4.28
N ALA A 543 -5.82 -0.99 -3.74
CA ALA A 543 -5.09 0.09 -4.40
C ALA A 543 -4.53 -0.40 -5.73
N GLU A 544 -4.33 0.51 -6.68
CA GLU A 544 -3.75 0.17 -7.98
C GLU A 544 -2.37 -0.52 -7.87
N CYS A 545 -1.56 -0.22 -6.83
CA CYS A 545 -0.32 -0.96 -6.52
C CYS A 545 -0.53 -2.44 -6.13
N HIS A 546 -1.75 -2.80 -5.75
CA HIS A 546 -2.12 -4.11 -5.21
C HIS A 546 -3.32 -4.73 -5.95
N ASP A 547 -3.60 -4.25 -7.16
CA ASP A 547 -4.66 -4.79 -8.00
C ASP A 547 -4.33 -6.26 -8.35
N PRO A 548 -5.23 -7.23 -8.06
CA PRO A 548 -5.04 -8.63 -8.44
C PRO A 548 -4.74 -8.87 -9.92
N SER A 549 -5.15 -7.95 -10.81
CA SER A 549 -4.93 -8.06 -12.26
C SER A 549 -3.51 -7.69 -12.70
N LEU A 550 -2.69 -7.11 -11.82
CA LEU A 550 -1.31 -6.78 -12.16
C LEU A 550 -0.51 -8.02 -12.55
N PRO A 551 0.46 -7.88 -13.48
CA PRO A 551 1.34 -8.98 -13.85
C PRO A 551 2.20 -9.42 -12.66
N ARG A 552 2.28 -10.73 -12.47
CA ARG A 552 3.05 -11.39 -11.41
C ARG A 552 4.29 -12.07 -12.00
N ASN A 553 5.35 -12.21 -11.22
CA ASN A 553 6.48 -13.08 -11.54
C ASN A 553 6.06 -14.53 -11.34
N GLU A 554 6.18 -15.35 -12.39
CA GLU A 554 5.64 -16.72 -12.40
C GLU A 554 6.22 -17.59 -11.27
N GLU A 555 7.52 -17.47 -11.01
CA GLU A 555 8.22 -18.22 -9.95
C GLU A 555 7.82 -17.80 -8.52
N MET A 556 7.25 -16.60 -8.37
CA MET A 556 6.86 -16.02 -7.10
C MET A 556 5.35 -16.07 -6.87
N ASP A 557 4.53 -16.31 -7.89
CA ASP A 557 3.07 -16.32 -7.79
C ASP A 557 2.57 -17.45 -6.88
N ILE A 558 2.01 -17.08 -5.73
CA ILE A 558 1.55 -18.06 -4.73
C ILE A 558 0.30 -18.82 -5.17
N TYR A 559 -0.44 -18.32 -6.16
CA TYR A 559 -1.64 -18.97 -6.68
C TYR A 559 -1.31 -20.00 -7.76
N ALA A 560 -0.29 -19.74 -8.57
CA ALA A 560 0.16 -20.64 -9.63
C ALA A 560 1.07 -21.76 -9.09
N ASN A 561 1.97 -21.43 -8.16
CA ASN A 561 2.95 -22.39 -7.63
C ASN A 561 2.35 -23.30 -6.57
N THR A 562 2.73 -24.58 -6.63
CA THR A 562 2.30 -25.60 -5.66
C THR A 562 3.45 -26.06 -4.77
N GLN A 563 3.09 -26.53 -3.58
CA GLN A 563 4.02 -27.07 -2.61
C GLN A 563 3.37 -28.26 -1.90
N GLU A 564 4.19 -29.24 -1.54
CA GLU A 564 3.78 -30.32 -0.65
C GLU A 564 3.88 -29.85 0.80
N ALA A 565 2.79 -30.01 1.54
CA ALA A 565 2.73 -29.71 2.97
C ALA A 565 2.07 -30.83 3.74
N GLU A 566 2.43 -30.94 5.01
CA GLU A 566 1.92 -31.97 5.90
C GLU A 566 1.01 -31.34 6.96
N PHE A 567 -0.23 -31.80 7.00
CA PHE A 567 -1.25 -31.34 7.94
C PHE A 567 -1.81 -32.51 8.72
N SER A 568 -2.20 -32.31 9.97
CA SER A 568 -3.03 -33.29 10.66
C SER A 568 -4.44 -33.31 10.07
N VAL A 569 -5.12 -34.45 10.19
CA VAL A 569 -6.55 -34.55 9.82
C VAL A 569 -7.36 -33.48 10.57
N ARG A 570 -6.99 -33.16 11.81
CA ARG A 570 -7.55 -32.05 12.61
C ARG A 570 -7.35 -30.69 11.96
N GLU A 571 -6.13 -30.33 11.57
CA GLU A 571 -5.84 -29.04 10.91
C GLU A 571 -6.66 -28.86 9.62
N ILE A 572 -6.85 -29.95 8.87
CA ILE A 572 -7.67 -29.93 7.65
C ILE A 572 -9.16 -29.81 7.98
N HIS A 573 -9.63 -30.56 8.99
CA HIS A 573 -11.01 -30.50 9.47
C HIS A 573 -11.37 -29.09 9.97
N ASP A 574 -10.54 -28.52 10.84
CA ASP A 574 -10.74 -27.21 11.46
C ASP A 574 -10.78 -26.10 10.40
N TYR A 575 -9.87 -26.15 9.43
CA TYR A 575 -9.91 -25.29 8.25
C TYR A 575 -11.26 -25.37 7.50
N TYR A 576 -11.76 -26.57 7.22
CA TYR A 576 -13.03 -26.73 6.51
C TYR A 576 -14.22 -26.35 7.37
N HIS A 577 -14.19 -26.63 8.67
CA HIS A 577 -15.21 -26.20 9.61
C HIS A 577 -15.32 -24.67 9.63
N ALA A 578 -14.21 -23.96 9.78
CA ALA A 578 -14.17 -22.50 9.72
C ALA A 578 -14.69 -21.97 8.38
N THR A 579 -14.12 -22.42 7.26
CA THR A 579 -14.41 -21.82 5.95
C THR A 579 -15.76 -22.21 5.35
N ARG A 580 -16.33 -23.36 5.75
CA ARG A 580 -17.60 -23.89 5.23
C ARG A 580 -18.74 -23.77 6.23
N CYS A 581 -18.55 -24.20 7.48
CA CYS A 581 -19.60 -24.16 8.48
C CYS A 581 -19.74 -22.73 9.02
N MET A 582 -18.68 -22.16 9.59
CA MET A 582 -18.76 -20.84 10.21
C MET A 582 -18.99 -19.73 9.19
N LEU A 583 -18.19 -19.67 8.12
CA LEU A 583 -18.26 -18.56 7.15
C LEU A 583 -19.35 -18.69 6.08
N LYS A 584 -19.91 -19.88 5.84
CA LYS A 584 -20.93 -20.10 4.77
C LYS A 584 -22.24 -20.69 5.29
N GLY A 585 -22.33 -21.06 6.56
CA GLY A 585 -23.51 -21.75 7.11
C GLY A 585 -23.80 -23.10 6.46
N LYS A 586 -22.81 -23.72 5.79
CA LYS A 586 -23.00 -25.00 5.09
C LYS A 586 -22.56 -26.15 5.99
N SER A 587 -23.34 -27.21 6.06
CA SER A 587 -22.94 -28.41 6.80
C SER A 587 -21.62 -28.96 6.28
N LEU A 588 -20.82 -29.55 7.18
CA LEU A 588 -19.65 -30.34 6.78
C LEU A 588 -20.09 -31.47 5.85
N ILE A 589 -19.22 -31.89 4.93
CA ILE A 589 -19.55 -32.92 3.93
C ILE A 589 -19.79 -34.23 4.69
N ARG A 590 -21.06 -34.67 4.78
CA ARG A 590 -21.45 -35.94 5.41
C ARG A 590 -21.47 -37.10 4.41
N ARG A 591 -21.32 -38.30 4.97
CA ARG A 591 -21.08 -39.63 4.39
C ARG A 591 -22.05 -40.19 3.34
N LYS A 592 -23.04 -39.46 2.79
CA LYS A 592 -24.09 -40.11 1.96
C LYS A 592 -23.52 -40.81 0.70
N ASP A 593 -23.42 -42.14 0.81
CA ASP A 593 -23.56 -43.21 -0.18
C ASP A 593 -22.76 -43.22 -1.48
N ASP A 594 -21.50 -42.76 -1.47
CA ASP A 594 -20.55 -43.13 -2.52
C ASP A 594 -19.64 -44.27 -2.04
N LYS A 595 -19.85 -45.48 -2.60
CA LYS A 595 -18.97 -46.65 -2.45
C LYS A 595 -17.53 -46.24 -2.79
N LEU A 596 -16.59 -46.61 -1.92
CA LEU A 596 -15.15 -46.48 -2.17
C LEU A 596 -14.82 -47.32 -3.41
N VAL A 597 -14.36 -46.68 -4.48
CA VAL A 597 -13.57 -47.37 -5.50
C VAL A 597 -12.17 -47.47 -4.94
N ASP A 598 -11.78 -48.67 -4.54
CA ASP A 598 -10.40 -49.01 -4.21
C ASP A 598 -9.66 -49.34 -5.51
N SER A 599 -8.90 -48.37 -6.02
CA SER A 599 -7.73 -48.56 -6.89
C SER A 599 -6.84 -47.32 -6.69
N ASP A 600 -5.51 -47.35 -6.69
CA ASP A 600 -4.54 -48.27 -7.30
C ASP A 600 -3.53 -48.77 -6.26
N VAL A 601 -3.40 -50.09 -6.15
CA VAL A 601 -2.30 -50.74 -5.40
C VAL A 601 -1.10 -51.03 -6.31
N GLU A 602 -1.24 -50.90 -7.63
CA GLU A 602 -0.22 -51.35 -8.60
C GLU A 602 0.85 -50.31 -8.98
N SER A 603 0.69 -49.02 -8.65
CA SER A 603 1.61 -47.99 -9.19
C SER A 603 2.80 -47.62 -8.32
N GLY A 604 2.89 -48.10 -7.07
CA GLY A 604 3.97 -47.75 -6.14
C GLY A 604 4.10 -46.24 -5.83
N LYS A 605 3.18 -45.40 -6.34
CA LYS A 605 3.14 -43.95 -6.11
C LYS A 605 2.18 -43.63 -4.96
N PRO A 606 2.50 -42.66 -4.09
CA PRO A 606 1.61 -42.28 -3.01
C PRO A 606 0.26 -41.81 -3.58
N ARG A 607 -0.84 -42.48 -3.18
CA ARG A 607 -2.22 -42.13 -3.55
C ARG A 607 -2.49 -40.68 -3.10
N LYS A 608 -2.84 -39.80 -4.04
CA LYS A 608 -3.28 -38.43 -3.72
C LYS A 608 -4.59 -38.52 -2.95
N ILE A 609 -4.53 -38.39 -1.62
CA ILE A 609 -5.72 -38.41 -0.77
C ILE A 609 -6.57 -37.18 -1.13
N ASN A 610 -7.78 -37.41 -1.60
CA ASN A 610 -8.68 -36.33 -1.98
C ASN A 610 -9.33 -35.70 -0.72
N LYS A 611 -9.84 -34.47 -0.87
CA LYS A 611 -10.51 -33.73 0.23
C LYS A 611 -11.59 -34.55 0.96
N LYS A 612 -12.38 -35.35 0.22
CA LYS A 612 -13.46 -36.14 0.82
C LYS A 612 -12.89 -37.27 1.68
N GLU A 613 -11.80 -37.89 1.27
CA GLU A 613 -11.12 -38.96 2.01
C GLU A 613 -10.55 -38.45 3.34
N VAL A 614 -9.88 -37.29 3.35
CA VAL A 614 -9.38 -36.70 4.62
C VAL A 614 -10.52 -36.40 5.59
N LEU A 615 -11.62 -35.81 5.10
CA LEU A 615 -12.76 -35.50 5.96
C LEU A 615 -13.48 -36.76 6.48
N LYS A 616 -13.39 -37.89 5.77
CA LYS A 616 -13.88 -39.19 6.24
C LYS A 616 -12.99 -39.80 7.34
N MET A 617 -11.69 -39.50 7.35
CA MET A 617 -10.77 -39.95 8.41
C MET A 617 -11.10 -39.33 9.77
N TRP A 618 -11.70 -38.14 9.80
CA TRP A 618 -12.08 -37.46 11.05
C TRP A 618 -13.06 -38.28 11.92
N ASP A 619 -13.93 -39.08 11.29
CA ASP A 619 -14.94 -39.89 11.98
C ASP A 619 -14.34 -41.15 12.63
N LYS A 620 -13.08 -41.51 12.33
CA LYS A 620 -12.39 -42.66 12.95
C LYS A 620 -11.64 -42.19 14.19
N GLU A 621 -12.00 -42.74 15.35
CA GLU A 621 -11.28 -42.53 16.61
C GLU A 621 -9.81 -43.00 16.45
N GLY A 622 -8.85 -42.11 16.69
CA GLY A 622 -7.41 -42.36 16.51
C GLY A 622 -6.76 -41.69 15.29
N ASP A 623 -7.52 -41.28 14.26
CA ASP A 623 -6.96 -40.70 13.02
C ASP A 623 -6.79 -39.16 13.06
N ARG A 624 -7.22 -38.47 14.13
CA ARG A 624 -7.28 -36.99 14.16
C ARG A 624 -5.92 -36.30 14.06
N ASP A 625 -4.91 -36.87 14.72
CA ASP A 625 -3.55 -36.32 14.72
C ASP A 625 -2.68 -36.93 13.62
N LYS A 626 -3.23 -37.89 12.85
CA LYS A 626 -2.55 -38.50 11.72
C LYS A 626 -2.18 -37.41 10.72
N LYS A 627 -0.91 -37.40 10.34
CA LYS A 627 -0.38 -36.46 9.36
C LYS A 627 -0.62 -36.96 7.94
N VAL A 628 -1.04 -36.05 7.08
CA VAL A 628 -1.37 -36.27 5.68
C VAL A 628 -0.58 -35.29 4.83
N LYS A 629 0.16 -35.83 3.86
CA LYS A 629 0.85 -35.05 2.85
C LYS A 629 -0.12 -34.59 1.77
N TRP A 630 -0.09 -33.31 1.42
CA TRP A 630 -0.99 -32.69 0.46
C TRP A 630 -0.26 -31.71 -0.44
N THR A 631 -0.31 -31.94 -1.75
CA THR A 631 0.14 -30.96 -2.76
C THR A 631 -0.96 -29.95 -3.06
N ILE A 632 -0.73 -28.68 -2.74
CA ILE A 632 -1.69 -27.58 -2.89
C ILE A 632 -0.97 -26.31 -3.37
N SER A 633 -1.70 -25.30 -3.85
CA SER A 633 -1.09 -24.00 -4.15
C SER A 633 -0.55 -23.35 -2.87
N LYS A 634 0.54 -22.58 -2.98
CA LYS A 634 1.14 -21.86 -1.85
C LYS A 634 0.13 -20.93 -1.16
N ALA A 635 -0.73 -20.26 -1.93
CA ALA A 635 -1.82 -19.44 -1.42
C ALA A 635 -2.80 -20.25 -0.56
N LYS A 636 -3.12 -21.48 -0.98
CA LYS A 636 -4.02 -22.36 -0.24
C LYS A 636 -3.35 -22.88 1.03
N LEU A 637 -2.07 -23.23 0.96
CA LEU A 637 -1.26 -23.62 2.12
C LEU A 637 -1.27 -22.52 3.17
N PHE A 638 -0.96 -21.28 2.77
CA PHE A 638 -1.03 -20.13 3.68
C PHE A 638 -2.43 -19.99 4.29
N HIS A 639 -3.47 -20.05 3.46
CA HIS A 639 -4.83 -19.84 3.92
C HIS A 639 -5.29 -20.92 4.94
N ILE A 640 -4.79 -22.16 4.81
CA ILE A 640 -5.01 -23.22 5.81
C ILE A 640 -4.27 -22.89 7.12
N ASN A 641 -2.97 -22.59 7.04
CA ASN A 641 -2.15 -22.26 8.20
C ASN A 641 -2.75 -21.07 8.97
N GLU A 642 -3.10 -20.00 8.25
CA GLU A 642 -3.67 -18.79 8.82
C GLU A 642 -5.00 -19.06 9.50
N THR A 643 -5.89 -19.82 8.85
CA THR A 643 -7.19 -20.18 9.45
C THR A 643 -7.00 -20.94 10.76
N ASN A 644 -6.08 -21.91 10.80
CA ASN A 644 -5.82 -22.69 12.01
C ASN A 644 -5.19 -21.84 13.11
N ARG A 645 -4.29 -20.91 12.75
CA ARG A 645 -3.71 -19.92 13.68
C ARG A 645 -4.78 -18.99 14.26
N LEU A 646 -5.70 -18.49 13.43
CA LEU A 646 -6.80 -17.65 13.90
C LEU A 646 -7.72 -18.43 14.83
N LEU A 647 -8.05 -19.69 14.51
CA LEU A 647 -8.85 -20.57 15.37
C LEU A 647 -8.19 -20.79 16.73
N SER A 648 -6.89 -21.07 16.78
CA SER A 648 -6.18 -21.28 18.04
C SER A 648 -6.11 -20.00 18.88
N LYS A 649 -5.86 -18.85 18.23
CA LYS A 649 -5.63 -17.58 18.91
C LYS A 649 -6.90 -16.86 19.36
N PHE A 650 -7.95 -16.92 18.55
CA PHE A 650 -9.19 -16.18 18.77
C PHE A 650 -10.40 -17.10 18.99
N GLY A 651 -10.20 -18.41 19.17
CA GLY A 651 -11.27 -19.39 19.42
C GLY A 651 -12.24 -18.99 20.54
N SER A 652 -11.74 -18.33 21.59
CA SER A 652 -12.57 -17.82 22.71
C SER A 652 -13.29 -16.50 22.43
N LYS A 653 -12.91 -15.78 21.37
CA LYS A 653 -13.44 -14.46 20.98
C LYS A 653 -14.16 -14.58 19.64
N GLN A 654 -15.33 -15.22 19.64
CA GLN A 654 -16.05 -15.61 18.43
C GLN A 654 -16.28 -14.45 17.43
N GLU A 655 -16.61 -13.25 17.90
CA GLU A 655 -16.83 -12.08 17.03
C GLU A 655 -15.56 -11.68 16.28
N ARG A 656 -14.45 -11.49 17.03
CA ARG A 656 -13.13 -11.19 16.44
C ARG A 656 -12.70 -12.30 15.48
N LEU A 657 -12.84 -13.57 15.88
CA LEU A 657 -12.51 -14.71 15.03
C LEU A 657 -13.27 -14.67 13.69
N MET A 658 -14.58 -14.40 13.72
CA MET A 658 -15.41 -14.33 12.52
C MET A 658 -15.02 -13.18 11.60
N GLU A 659 -14.65 -12.02 12.15
CA GLU A 659 -14.14 -10.90 11.36
C GLU A 659 -12.82 -11.26 10.67
N GLU A 660 -11.85 -11.80 11.41
CA GLU A 660 -10.54 -12.17 10.87
C GLU A 660 -10.65 -13.27 9.79
N LEU A 661 -11.48 -14.29 10.02
CA LEU A 661 -11.71 -15.36 9.06
C LEU A 661 -12.38 -14.86 7.76
N ARG A 662 -13.25 -13.85 7.85
CA ARG A 662 -13.85 -13.22 6.65
C ARG A 662 -12.79 -12.46 5.85
N GLU A 663 -12.01 -11.62 6.52
CA GLU A 663 -10.96 -10.83 5.87
C GLU A 663 -9.91 -11.70 5.19
N GLU A 664 -9.43 -12.75 5.87
CA GLU A 664 -8.46 -13.68 5.30
C GLU A 664 -9.04 -14.45 4.09
N LYS A 665 -10.31 -14.86 4.16
CA LYS A 665 -10.98 -15.51 3.03
C LYS A 665 -11.20 -14.55 1.85
N ASP A 666 -11.55 -13.30 2.11
CA ASP A 666 -11.75 -12.30 1.07
C ASP A 666 -10.41 -11.97 0.39
N SER A 667 -9.33 -11.81 1.15
CA SER A 667 -7.96 -11.67 0.65
C SER A 667 -7.55 -12.85 -0.24
N TYR A 668 -7.78 -14.09 0.22
CA TYR A 668 -7.53 -15.31 -0.56
C TYR A 668 -8.37 -15.40 -1.85
N ARG A 669 -9.60 -14.89 -1.84
CA ARG A 669 -10.46 -14.88 -3.03
C ARG A 669 -10.03 -13.85 -4.04
N LEU A 670 -9.64 -12.66 -3.60
CA LEU A 670 -9.20 -11.57 -4.47
C LEU A 670 -8.07 -12.02 -5.38
N GLY A 671 -7.05 -12.70 -4.85
CA GLY A 671 -5.91 -13.15 -5.66
C GLY A 671 -6.21 -14.28 -6.66
N LYS A 672 -7.35 -14.98 -6.54
CA LYS A 672 -7.79 -16.00 -7.51
C LYS A 672 -8.44 -15.43 -8.77
N HIS A 673 -9.03 -14.25 -8.66
CA HIS A 673 -9.74 -13.61 -9.76
C HIS A 673 -8.70 -12.86 -10.59
N ARG A 674 -8.21 -13.53 -11.64
CA ARG A 674 -7.42 -12.93 -12.72
C ARG A 674 -8.25 -12.90 -13.99
#